data_AF-A0A3D4T919-F1
#
_entry.id   AF-A0A3D4T919-F1
#
_cell.length_a   1.000
_cell.length_b   1.000
_cell.length_c   1.000
_cell.angle_alpha   90.00
_cell.angle_beta   90.00
_cell.angle_gamma   90.00
#
_symmetry.space_group_name_H-M   'P 1'
#
loop_
_entity.id
_entity.type
_entity.pdbx_description
1 polymer ?
#
loop_
_entity_poly.entity_id
_entity_poly.type
_entity_poly.pdbx_seq_one_letter_code
_entity_poly.pdbx_strand_id
1 'polypeptide(L)'
;MQLQAQYSYQASVGNVEAEQNAFRKFVLESSINIDVKPALLRFSRLTVDSLQRVIAKDSISTDATKSMASQSLALFLKRIRADLKAKRYEVFLLPDAMKQFPLIWHNLLHNGNWQQYFTGFGVPRTEIMLLAFSDFPQYPAIKDIAMLKKLQRDPEKIADYAIEHRNFPYIDTLAFMVANEQPEIILHLFEQSSKQQAQQYLLQHQHPLVRMVAELSTSPNKKNYLPFAYKILRGEITKERIDQLRQTPSAYFAALVDEVLYLRGEMLAGKKVYYTGALRYYIRKYAVDFYVSQMNQLHEQSDKQRFFSLEGLRPEDLYFIIVGGDAAFYTSSYLYTYNKLMSFYQKKNAHELFDRVNNVVFRKFVQTTVYYNNFSTLLSSMPTDSAKNLLKRFVTGIERSTDYTLNEAMDVAEAIPGIMANPVLSDELKVQLQVNKTYCRRSVNYYGTYVYGLLQQIYNTVADDKAGKRTQILSPYLNLTRKEVEQKNQEVVQQVFFYGDEDGKASFDNFMSGFKDAKQWKQERNGLWVTLRALTGAPMMIYANLPLSNDEGKDLMAIDSLSRHLDQQGVQPHILIHRGHSYHVEHTIDRITSATRLAILGSCGGHKNLSEVIYRSPDAQVIATKQIGSKLVNEPLLRMFNDAMLFGTGVQWKPFWQNLGNKLNKDAKAAGYFKDYIPPYQNMGMLLLRLHKLDETS
;
A
#
# COMPACT_ATOMS: atom_id res chain seq x y z
N MET A 1 37.81 6.50 -17.89
CA MET A 1 37.49 5.25 -18.62
C MET A 1 38.68 4.31 -18.40
N GLN A 2 38.65 3.47 -17.37
CA GLN A 2 39.67 2.45 -17.15
C GLN A 2 39.29 1.23 -18.00
N LEU A 3 40.15 0.85 -18.96
CA LEU A 3 40.08 -0.41 -19.68
C LEU A 3 40.13 -1.55 -18.65
N GLN A 4 39.00 -2.23 -18.43
CA GLN A 4 39.02 -3.54 -17.78
C GLN A 4 39.82 -4.48 -18.70
N ALA A 5 40.77 -5.21 -18.12
CA ALA A 5 41.55 -6.20 -18.84
C ALA A 5 40.62 -7.15 -19.60
N GLN A 6 40.74 -7.20 -20.93
CA GLN A 6 40.02 -8.18 -21.74
C GLN A 6 40.51 -9.57 -21.31
N TYR A 7 39.66 -10.29 -20.60
CA TYR A 7 39.88 -11.71 -20.31
C TYR A 7 39.93 -12.47 -21.63
N SER A 8 40.78 -13.50 -21.72
CA SER A 8 40.68 -14.45 -22.83
C SER A 8 39.33 -15.18 -22.77
N TYR A 9 38.83 -15.68 -23.90
CA TYR A 9 37.59 -16.47 -23.91
C TYR A 9 37.64 -17.65 -22.92
N GLN A 10 38.77 -18.37 -22.85
CA GLN A 10 38.98 -19.45 -21.88
C GLN A 10 38.90 -18.97 -20.42
N ALA A 11 39.50 -17.81 -20.09
CA ALA A 11 39.40 -17.24 -18.76
C ALA A 11 37.96 -16.86 -18.40
N SER A 12 37.19 -16.31 -19.35
CA SER A 12 35.77 -16.00 -19.16
C SER A 12 34.92 -17.26 -18.95
N VAL A 13 35.22 -18.36 -19.65
CA VAL A 13 34.56 -19.66 -19.41
C VAL A 13 34.83 -20.15 -17.99
N GLY A 14 36.08 -20.11 -17.52
CA GLY A 14 36.42 -20.47 -16.14
C GLY A 14 35.73 -19.58 -15.09
N ASN A 15 35.56 -18.29 -15.37
CA ASN A 15 34.81 -17.39 -14.49
C ASN A 15 33.32 -17.74 -14.41
N VAL A 16 32.70 -18.11 -15.54
CA VAL A 16 31.31 -18.59 -15.55
C VAL A 16 31.17 -19.85 -14.71
N GLU A 17 32.07 -20.84 -14.86
CA GLU A 17 32.05 -22.06 -14.05
C GLU A 17 32.19 -21.76 -12.55
N ALA A 18 33.10 -20.86 -12.18
CA ALA A 18 33.29 -20.44 -10.79
C ALA A 18 32.02 -19.78 -10.22
N GLU A 19 31.44 -18.82 -10.93
CA GLU A 19 30.20 -18.14 -10.49
C GLU A 19 29.00 -19.09 -10.50
N GLN A 20 28.91 -20.02 -11.45
CA GLN A 20 27.88 -21.04 -11.51
C GLN A 20 27.93 -21.98 -10.30
N ASN A 21 29.11 -22.46 -9.94
CA ASN A 21 29.31 -23.28 -8.73
C ASN A 21 28.97 -22.50 -7.47
N ALA A 22 29.42 -21.25 -7.36
CA ALA A 22 29.16 -20.40 -6.21
C ALA A 22 27.66 -20.02 -6.09
N PHE A 23 26.96 -19.83 -7.22
CA PHE A 23 25.52 -19.60 -7.27
C PHE A 23 24.74 -20.83 -6.83
N ARG A 24 25.06 -22.02 -7.37
CA ARG A 24 24.39 -23.27 -7.01
C ARG A 24 24.57 -23.60 -5.53
N LYS A 25 25.80 -23.51 -5.02
CA LYS A 25 26.10 -23.71 -3.60
C LYS A 25 25.25 -22.77 -2.74
N PHE A 26 25.26 -21.48 -3.06
CA PHE A 26 24.44 -20.50 -2.36
C PHE A 26 22.95 -20.86 -2.40
N VAL A 27 22.38 -21.17 -3.57
CA VAL A 27 20.96 -21.49 -3.70
C VAL A 27 20.60 -22.74 -2.89
N LEU A 28 21.44 -23.78 -2.91
CA LEU A 28 21.21 -25.01 -2.14
C LEU A 28 21.24 -24.77 -0.63
N GLU A 29 22.21 -23.99 -0.15
CA GLU A 29 22.40 -23.66 1.27
C GLU A 29 21.40 -22.60 1.78
N SER A 30 20.81 -21.82 0.88
CA SER A 30 19.89 -20.74 1.25
C SER A 30 18.45 -21.20 1.46
N SER A 31 17.82 -20.52 2.41
CA SER A 31 16.40 -20.39 2.71
C SER A 31 15.64 -19.67 1.58
N ILE A 32 15.66 -20.23 0.36
CA ILE A 32 14.91 -19.71 -0.79
C ILE A 32 13.65 -20.55 -0.95
N ASN A 33 12.52 -19.87 -1.19
CA ASN A 33 11.22 -20.50 -1.42
C ASN A 33 11.30 -21.69 -2.41
N ILE A 34 10.69 -22.81 -2.01
CA ILE A 34 10.76 -24.10 -2.71
C ILE A 34 10.18 -24.08 -4.13
N ASP A 35 9.27 -23.16 -4.44
CA ASP A 35 8.69 -23.05 -5.78
C ASP A 35 9.64 -22.32 -6.75
N VAL A 36 10.55 -21.49 -6.23
CA VAL A 36 11.51 -20.71 -7.03
C VAL A 36 12.86 -21.42 -7.13
N LYS A 37 13.30 -22.10 -6.07
CA LYS A 37 14.61 -22.77 -5.97
C LYS A 37 14.90 -23.71 -7.17
N PRO A 38 13.97 -24.56 -7.65
CA PRO A 38 14.19 -25.38 -8.84
C PRO A 38 14.43 -24.57 -10.11
N ALA A 39 13.76 -23.42 -10.28
CA ALA A 39 13.96 -22.56 -11.43
C ALA A 39 15.36 -21.93 -11.44
N LEU A 40 15.85 -21.47 -10.28
CA LEU A 40 17.21 -20.94 -10.13
C LEU A 40 18.29 -22.00 -10.42
N LEU A 41 18.10 -23.21 -9.87
CA LEU A 41 19.00 -24.34 -10.11
C LEU A 41 18.96 -24.81 -11.57
N ARG A 42 17.77 -24.87 -12.18
CA ARG A 42 17.61 -25.22 -13.59
C ARG A 42 18.28 -24.18 -14.49
N PHE A 43 18.12 -22.89 -14.22
CA PHE A 43 18.78 -21.84 -14.98
C PHE A 43 20.30 -21.94 -14.88
N SER A 44 20.82 -21.98 -13.65
CA SER A 44 22.26 -22.10 -13.41
C SER A 44 22.85 -23.42 -13.90
N ARG A 45 22.05 -24.47 -14.16
CA ARG A 45 22.54 -25.73 -14.76
C ARG A 45 22.27 -25.80 -16.24
N LEU A 46 21.02 -26.00 -16.61
CA LEU A 46 20.68 -26.32 -17.98
C LEU A 46 20.83 -25.09 -18.89
N THR A 47 20.38 -23.92 -18.46
CA THR A 47 20.37 -22.73 -19.31
C THR A 47 21.78 -22.19 -19.52
N VAL A 48 22.55 -22.00 -18.45
CA VAL A 48 23.93 -21.50 -18.55
C VAL A 48 24.82 -22.45 -19.36
N ASP A 49 24.78 -23.77 -19.10
CA ASP A 49 25.56 -24.76 -19.85
C ASP A 49 25.15 -24.79 -21.34
N SER A 50 23.87 -24.55 -21.63
CA SER A 50 23.39 -24.50 -23.01
C SER A 50 23.86 -23.23 -23.73
N LEU A 51 23.84 -22.08 -23.06
CA LEU A 51 24.35 -20.82 -23.62
C LEU A 51 25.88 -20.89 -23.83
N GLN A 52 26.63 -21.49 -22.92
CA GLN A 52 28.07 -21.73 -23.11
C GLN A 52 28.36 -22.66 -24.31
N ARG A 53 27.52 -23.68 -24.53
CA ARG A 53 27.65 -24.54 -25.72
C ARG A 53 27.28 -23.80 -27.01
N VAL A 54 26.27 -22.93 -26.97
CA VAL A 54 25.87 -22.10 -28.13
C VAL A 54 27.02 -21.16 -28.51
N ILE A 55 27.60 -20.43 -27.56
CA ILE A 55 28.70 -19.49 -27.86
C ILE A 55 29.99 -20.18 -28.28
N ALA A 56 30.28 -21.37 -27.75
CA ALA A 56 31.43 -22.16 -28.18
C ALA A 56 31.32 -22.60 -29.65
N LYS A 57 30.09 -22.93 -30.09
CA LYS A 57 29.79 -23.37 -31.46
C LYS A 57 29.53 -22.23 -32.44
N ASP A 58 29.39 -20.99 -31.96
CA ASP A 58 29.21 -19.83 -32.82
C ASP A 58 30.49 -19.57 -33.63
N SER A 59 30.41 -19.81 -34.94
CA SER A 59 31.50 -19.61 -35.88
C SER A 59 31.59 -18.17 -36.40
N ILE A 60 30.59 -17.33 -36.12
CA ILE A 60 30.52 -15.94 -36.57
C ILE A 60 31.20 -15.01 -35.56
N SER A 61 31.08 -15.31 -34.26
CA SER A 61 31.61 -14.48 -33.17
C SER A 61 33.13 -14.57 -33.00
N THR A 62 33.79 -13.42 -32.78
CA THR A 62 35.22 -13.35 -32.42
C THR A 62 35.49 -13.83 -30.99
N ASP A 63 36.73 -14.15 -30.62
CA ASP A 63 37.08 -14.52 -29.24
C ASP A 63 36.77 -13.42 -28.22
N ALA A 64 36.92 -12.14 -28.60
CA ALA A 64 36.51 -11.02 -27.76
C ALA A 64 34.99 -10.98 -27.56
N THR A 65 34.22 -11.20 -28.62
CA THR A 65 32.76 -11.31 -28.56
C THR A 65 32.33 -12.50 -27.69
N LYS A 66 33.02 -13.64 -27.83
CA LYS A 66 32.77 -14.86 -27.06
C LYS A 66 33.08 -14.67 -25.57
N SER A 67 34.19 -14.00 -25.27
CA SER A 67 34.58 -13.61 -23.91
C SER A 67 33.52 -12.71 -23.26
N MET A 68 33.13 -11.62 -23.92
CA MET A 68 32.11 -10.66 -23.46
C MET A 68 30.77 -11.36 -23.16
N ALA A 69 30.27 -12.16 -24.10
CA ALA A 69 28.98 -12.82 -23.90
C ALA A 69 29.06 -13.96 -22.85
N SER A 70 30.22 -14.59 -22.65
CA SER A 70 30.44 -15.48 -21.49
C SER A 70 30.48 -14.70 -20.18
N GLN A 71 31.19 -13.57 -20.14
CA GLN A 71 31.30 -12.73 -18.95
C GLN A 71 29.93 -12.23 -18.47
N SER A 72 29.02 -11.93 -19.39
CA SER A 72 27.65 -11.53 -19.03
C SER A 72 26.87 -12.59 -18.25
N LEU A 73 27.12 -13.88 -18.50
CA LEU A 73 26.53 -14.98 -17.74
C LEU A 73 27.04 -14.97 -16.30
N ALA A 74 28.36 -14.79 -16.12
CA ALA A 74 28.98 -14.71 -14.80
C ALA A 74 28.46 -13.50 -14.02
N LEU A 75 28.40 -12.32 -14.65
CA LEU A 75 27.89 -11.09 -14.05
C LEU A 75 26.41 -11.22 -13.65
N PHE A 76 25.58 -11.83 -14.49
CA PHE A 76 24.17 -12.07 -14.19
C PHE A 76 24.00 -12.96 -12.95
N LEU A 77 24.69 -14.11 -12.89
CA LEU A 77 24.64 -15.01 -11.72
C LEU A 77 25.17 -14.33 -10.46
N LYS A 78 26.30 -13.62 -10.57
CA LYS A 78 26.92 -12.89 -9.47
C LYS A 78 26.00 -11.83 -8.89
N ARG A 79 25.33 -11.05 -9.76
CA ARG A 79 24.39 -10.00 -9.35
C ARG A 79 23.18 -10.58 -8.64
N ILE A 80 22.54 -11.61 -9.20
CA ILE A 80 21.39 -12.27 -8.54
C ILE A 80 21.80 -12.84 -7.18
N ARG A 81 22.96 -13.50 -7.09
CA ARG A 81 23.48 -14.02 -5.82
C ARG A 81 23.71 -12.91 -4.80
N ALA A 82 24.30 -11.78 -5.21
CA ALA A 82 24.54 -10.64 -4.33
C ALA A 82 23.22 -10.02 -3.83
N ASP A 83 22.25 -9.85 -4.72
CA ASP A 83 20.94 -9.27 -4.39
C ASP A 83 20.14 -10.18 -3.44
N LEU A 84 20.19 -11.50 -3.65
CA LEU A 84 19.60 -12.49 -2.74
C LEU A 84 20.27 -12.48 -1.37
N LYS A 85 21.61 -12.44 -1.32
CA LYS A 85 22.37 -12.33 -0.05
C LYS A 85 22.02 -11.08 0.73
N ALA A 86 21.85 -9.97 0.02
CA ALA A 86 21.54 -8.68 0.61
C ALA A 86 20.04 -8.49 0.92
N LYS A 87 19.18 -9.46 0.60
CA LYS A 87 17.72 -9.37 0.72
C LYS A 87 17.14 -8.12 0.02
N ARG A 88 17.73 -7.73 -1.11
CA ARG A 88 17.35 -6.51 -1.86
C ARG A 88 16.38 -6.79 -2.99
N TYR A 89 15.90 -8.02 -3.12
CA TYR A 89 15.15 -8.45 -4.30
C TYR A 89 14.05 -9.44 -3.95
N GLU A 90 12.87 -9.19 -4.49
CA GLU A 90 11.72 -10.08 -4.44
C GLU A 90 12.05 -11.38 -5.20
N VAL A 91 12.26 -12.47 -4.44
CA VAL A 91 12.68 -13.78 -4.97
C VAL A 91 11.76 -14.25 -6.09
N PHE A 92 10.46 -13.95 -6.00
CA PHE A 92 9.44 -14.32 -6.98
C PHE A 92 9.57 -13.60 -8.34
N LEU A 93 10.36 -12.52 -8.45
CA LEU A 93 10.60 -11.79 -9.70
C LEU A 93 11.81 -12.32 -10.49
N LEU A 94 12.64 -13.16 -9.88
CA LEU A 94 13.86 -13.69 -10.51
C LEU A 94 13.58 -14.65 -11.69
N PRO A 95 12.60 -15.57 -11.61
CA PRO A 95 12.34 -16.49 -12.72
C PRO A 95 12.01 -15.78 -14.04
N ASP A 96 11.29 -14.66 -14.00
CA ASP A 96 10.98 -13.88 -15.20
C ASP A 96 12.22 -13.20 -15.77
N ALA A 97 13.08 -12.62 -14.91
CA ALA A 97 14.36 -12.07 -15.35
C ALA A 97 15.24 -13.16 -16.00
N MET A 98 15.30 -14.35 -15.40
CA MET A 98 16.02 -15.51 -15.92
C MET A 98 15.43 -16.02 -17.24
N LYS A 99 14.12 -15.97 -17.43
CA LYS A 99 13.46 -16.37 -18.68
C LYS A 99 13.79 -15.43 -19.84
N GLN A 100 13.89 -14.12 -19.56
CA GLN A 100 14.15 -13.10 -20.57
C GLN A 100 15.63 -12.91 -20.88
N PHE A 101 16.53 -13.20 -19.92
CA PHE A 101 17.97 -13.04 -20.10
C PHE A 101 18.50 -13.73 -21.38
N PRO A 102 18.21 -15.02 -21.67
CA PRO A 102 18.70 -15.67 -22.89
C PRO A 102 18.23 -15.00 -24.19
N LEU A 103 17.01 -14.45 -24.20
CA LEU A 103 16.44 -13.76 -25.36
C LEU A 103 17.16 -12.44 -25.61
N ILE A 104 17.39 -11.66 -24.55
CA ILE A 104 18.16 -10.41 -24.61
C ILE A 104 19.59 -10.70 -25.03
N TRP A 105 20.23 -11.67 -24.38
CA TRP A 105 21.61 -12.09 -24.64
C TRP A 105 21.82 -12.48 -26.11
N HIS A 106 20.93 -13.29 -26.68
CA HIS A 106 21.02 -13.71 -28.08
C HIS A 106 20.85 -12.53 -29.04
N ASN A 107 19.86 -11.65 -28.80
CA ASN A 107 19.63 -10.50 -29.67
C ASN A 107 20.75 -9.45 -29.55
N LEU A 108 21.34 -9.26 -28.38
CA LEU A 108 22.51 -8.38 -28.23
C LEU A 108 23.73 -8.94 -28.98
N LEU A 109 23.95 -10.25 -28.93
CA LEU A 109 25.06 -10.92 -29.60
C LEU A 109 24.97 -10.82 -31.13
N HIS A 110 23.77 -10.96 -31.68
CA HIS A 110 23.54 -10.98 -33.14
C HIS A 110 22.92 -9.69 -33.70
N ASN A 111 22.96 -8.59 -32.94
CA ASN A 111 22.38 -7.29 -33.34
C ASN A 111 20.89 -7.36 -33.73
N GLY A 112 20.13 -8.25 -33.09
CA GLY A 112 18.68 -8.36 -33.23
C GLY A 112 17.91 -7.33 -32.39
N ASN A 113 16.57 -7.42 -32.41
CA ASN A 113 15.71 -6.51 -31.64
C ASN A 113 15.64 -6.91 -30.17
N TRP A 114 16.55 -6.37 -29.36
CA TRP A 114 16.65 -6.63 -27.91
C TRP A 114 15.79 -5.68 -27.05
N GLN A 115 15.48 -4.47 -27.53
CA GLN A 115 14.80 -3.43 -26.75
C GLN A 115 13.39 -3.84 -26.32
N GLN A 116 12.69 -4.60 -27.16
CA GLN A 116 11.33 -5.07 -26.87
C GLN A 116 11.23 -5.89 -25.57
N TYR A 117 12.29 -6.56 -25.14
CA TYR A 117 12.29 -7.39 -23.94
C TYR A 117 12.39 -6.56 -22.64
N PHE A 118 12.71 -5.27 -22.74
CA PHE A 118 12.76 -4.33 -21.61
C PHE A 118 11.42 -3.64 -21.34
N THR A 119 10.44 -3.71 -22.26
CA THR A 119 9.15 -3.02 -22.08
C THR A 119 8.44 -3.47 -20.80
N GLY A 120 8.43 -4.77 -20.52
CA GLY A 120 7.81 -5.37 -19.33
C GLY A 120 8.65 -5.32 -18.04
N PHE A 121 9.84 -4.72 -18.07
CA PHE A 121 10.70 -4.62 -16.89
C PHE A 121 10.43 -3.36 -16.07
N GLY A 122 10.40 -3.55 -14.75
CA GLY A 122 10.55 -2.48 -13.77
C GLY A 122 12.02 -2.16 -13.50
N VAL A 123 12.29 -1.23 -12.58
CA VAL A 123 13.64 -0.79 -12.21
C VAL A 123 14.55 -1.96 -11.81
N PRO A 124 14.17 -2.88 -10.88
CA PRO A 124 15.10 -3.90 -10.40
C PRO A 124 15.56 -4.87 -11.49
N ARG A 125 14.64 -5.33 -12.35
CA ARG A 125 14.96 -6.22 -13.47
C ARG A 125 15.86 -5.53 -14.50
N THR A 126 15.60 -4.26 -14.77
CA THR A 126 16.41 -3.47 -15.71
C THR A 126 17.82 -3.25 -15.18
N GLU A 127 17.99 -3.03 -13.87
CA GLU A 127 19.31 -2.91 -13.24
C GLU A 127 20.12 -4.20 -13.28
N ILE A 128 19.48 -5.37 -13.09
CA ILE A 128 20.16 -6.66 -13.24
C ILE A 128 20.70 -6.81 -14.67
N MET A 129 19.90 -6.50 -15.68
CA MET A 129 20.34 -6.58 -17.07
C MET A 129 21.44 -5.55 -17.39
N LEU A 130 21.31 -4.32 -16.89
CA LEU A 130 22.31 -3.27 -17.07
C LEU A 130 23.69 -3.73 -16.62
N LEU A 131 23.78 -4.39 -15.47
CA LEU A 131 25.06 -4.90 -14.98
C LEU A 131 25.52 -6.16 -15.70
N ALA A 132 24.60 -7.06 -16.04
CA ALA A 132 24.96 -8.27 -16.76
C ALA A 132 25.55 -7.96 -18.14
N PHE A 133 25.05 -6.92 -18.81
CA PHE A 133 25.49 -6.52 -20.15
C PHE A 133 26.44 -5.31 -20.14
N SER A 134 27.21 -5.11 -19.07
CA SER A 134 28.13 -3.96 -18.94
C SER A 134 29.16 -3.85 -20.05
N ASP A 135 29.55 -5.00 -20.61
CA ASP A 135 30.66 -5.10 -21.56
C ASP A 135 30.17 -5.04 -23.01
N PHE A 136 28.85 -5.03 -23.23
CA PHE A 136 28.24 -4.99 -24.57
C PHE A 136 28.30 -3.58 -25.18
N PRO A 137 28.49 -3.45 -26.51
CA PRO A 137 28.43 -2.16 -27.19
C PRO A 137 27.13 -1.39 -26.97
N GLN A 138 26.01 -2.11 -26.76
CA GLN A 138 24.70 -1.54 -26.51
C GLN A 138 24.51 -1.05 -25.05
N TYR A 139 25.50 -1.22 -24.17
CA TYR A 139 25.43 -0.79 -22.77
C TYR A 139 24.94 0.65 -22.58
N PRO A 140 25.39 1.67 -23.34
CA PRO A 140 24.85 3.03 -23.20
C PRO A 140 23.33 3.09 -23.41
N ALA A 141 22.80 2.38 -24.41
CA ALA A 141 21.36 2.34 -24.66
C ALA A 141 20.59 1.60 -23.55
N ILE A 142 21.17 0.52 -22.99
CA ILE A 142 20.60 -0.18 -21.83
C ILE A 142 20.62 0.73 -20.59
N LYS A 143 21.67 1.53 -20.42
CA LYS A 143 21.79 2.53 -19.35
C LYS A 143 20.72 3.61 -19.49
N ASP A 144 20.46 4.08 -20.70
CA ASP A 144 19.39 5.05 -20.95
C ASP A 144 18.01 4.47 -20.65
N ILE A 145 17.76 3.20 -20.99
CA ILE A 145 16.51 2.51 -20.61
C ILE A 145 16.41 2.38 -19.08
N ALA A 146 17.49 2.02 -18.40
CA ALA A 146 17.52 1.93 -16.94
C ALA A 146 17.20 3.29 -16.29
N MET A 147 17.75 4.37 -16.84
CA MET A 147 17.47 5.72 -16.35
C MET A 147 16.02 6.14 -16.65
N LEU A 148 15.51 5.82 -17.84
CA LEU A 148 14.09 6.00 -18.17
C LEU A 148 13.20 5.30 -17.13
N LYS A 149 13.44 4.02 -16.82
CA LYS A 149 12.65 3.29 -15.81
C LYS A 149 12.73 3.93 -14.42
N LYS A 150 13.89 4.48 -14.03
CA LYS A 150 14.05 5.19 -12.75
C LYS A 150 13.24 6.48 -12.71
N LEU A 151 13.30 7.28 -13.78
CA LEU A 151 12.56 8.53 -13.92
C LEU A 151 11.04 8.29 -14.04
N GLN A 152 10.62 7.21 -14.68
CA GLN A 152 9.20 6.80 -14.70
C GLN A 152 8.66 6.48 -13.31
N ARG A 153 9.51 5.96 -12.41
CA ARG A 153 9.16 5.70 -11.01
C ARG A 153 9.19 6.97 -10.16
N ASP A 154 10.00 7.95 -10.52
CA ASP A 154 10.19 9.20 -9.77
C ASP A 154 10.01 10.43 -10.69
N PRO A 155 8.76 10.73 -11.10
CA PRO A 155 8.52 11.70 -12.16
C PRO A 155 8.87 13.13 -11.79
N GLU A 156 8.92 13.47 -10.50
CA GLU A 156 9.33 14.79 -10.03
C GLU A 156 10.77 15.15 -10.46
N LYS A 157 11.63 14.14 -10.59
CA LYS A 157 13.02 14.31 -11.06
C LYS A 157 13.15 14.48 -12.57
N ILE A 158 12.09 14.26 -13.34
CA ILE A 158 12.12 14.34 -14.81
C ILE A 158 12.51 15.74 -15.25
N ALA A 159 11.94 16.77 -14.65
CA ALA A 159 12.16 18.16 -15.03
C ALA A 159 13.64 18.54 -14.94
N ASP A 160 14.26 18.34 -13.78
CA ASP A 160 15.67 18.68 -13.57
C ASP A 160 16.60 17.81 -14.43
N TYR A 161 16.32 16.51 -14.52
CA TYR A 161 17.11 15.61 -15.36
C TYR A 161 17.08 16.02 -16.83
N ALA A 162 15.90 16.36 -17.38
CA ALA A 162 15.73 16.78 -18.77
C ALA A 162 16.48 18.08 -19.09
N ILE A 163 16.57 19.01 -18.13
CA ILE A 163 17.31 20.27 -18.30
C ILE A 163 18.81 20.01 -18.43
N GLU A 164 19.34 19.12 -17.58
CA GLU A 164 20.76 18.78 -17.53
C GLU A 164 21.20 17.86 -18.68
N HIS A 165 20.29 17.01 -19.18
CA HIS A 165 20.60 15.93 -20.14
C HIS A 165 19.78 16.04 -21.43
N ARG A 166 19.95 17.13 -22.17
CA ARG A 166 19.15 17.44 -23.38
C ARG A 166 19.26 16.43 -24.52
N ASN A 167 20.38 15.73 -24.59
CA ASN A 167 20.62 14.71 -25.60
C ASN A 167 20.10 13.34 -25.16
N PHE A 168 19.34 13.26 -24.05
CA PHE A 168 18.77 12.01 -23.58
C PHE A 168 17.73 11.48 -24.59
N PRO A 169 17.91 10.26 -25.14
CA PRO A 169 17.08 9.78 -26.25
C PRO A 169 15.58 9.69 -25.97
N TYR A 170 15.18 9.61 -24.70
CA TYR A 170 13.79 9.46 -24.28
C TYR A 170 13.17 10.73 -23.72
N ILE A 171 13.76 11.90 -23.95
CA ILE A 171 13.26 13.18 -23.40
C ILE A 171 11.83 13.49 -23.85
N ASP A 172 11.49 13.26 -25.13
CA ASP A 172 10.12 13.42 -25.65
C ASP A 172 9.14 12.43 -25.01
N THR A 173 9.60 11.21 -24.72
CA THR A 173 8.80 10.18 -24.03
C THR A 173 8.49 10.63 -22.60
N LEU A 174 9.49 11.16 -21.90
CA LEU A 174 9.31 11.69 -20.54
C LEU A 174 8.38 12.91 -20.54
N ALA A 175 8.54 13.84 -21.47
CA ALA A 175 7.66 15.00 -21.59
C ALA A 175 6.20 14.59 -21.85
N PHE A 176 5.97 13.64 -22.76
CA PHE A 176 4.64 13.07 -22.98
C PHE A 176 4.09 12.39 -21.73
N MET A 177 4.87 11.56 -21.05
CA MET A 177 4.43 10.88 -19.83
C MET A 177 4.02 11.86 -18.73
N VAL A 178 4.82 12.90 -18.50
CA VAL A 178 4.50 13.95 -17.52
C VAL A 178 3.22 14.67 -17.93
N ALA A 179 3.09 15.10 -19.18
CA ALA A 179 1.86 15.75 -19.64
C ALA A 179 0.63 14.82 -19.51
N ASN A 180 0.80 13.52 -19.76
CA ASN A 180 -0.29 12.54 -19.78
C ASN A 180 -0.74 12.08 -18.37
N GLU A 181 0.19 11.99 -17.43
CA GLU A 181 -0.05 11.41 -16.10
C GLU A 181 0.05 12.43 -14.97
N GLN A 182 0.95 13.42 -15.06
CA GLN A 182 1.32 14.34 -13.98
C GLN A 182 1.55 15.78 -14.48
N PRO A 183 0.54 16.41 -15.11
CA PRO A 183 0.65 17.75 -15.69
C PRO A 183 1.04 18.85 -14.69
N GLU A 184 0.81 18.64 -13.39
CA GLU A 184 1.21 19.56 -12.32
C GLU A 184 2.73 19.80 -12.27
N ILE A 185 3.55 18.83 -12.70
CA ILE A 185 5.01 19.01 -12.80
C ILE A 185 5.34 20.07 -13.86
N ILE A 186 4.65 20.05 -15.00
CA ILE A 186 4.80 21.08 -16.03
C ILE A 186 4.30 22.42 -15.49
N LEU A 187 3.16 22.44 -14.78
CA LEU A 187 2.67 23.66 -14.15
C LEU A 187 3.72 24.31 -13.25
N HIS A 188 4.31 23.55 -12.32
CA HIS A 188 5.35 24.04 -11.42
C HIS A 188 6.60 24.49 -12.17
N LEU A 189 6.99 23.82 -13.25
CA LEU A 189 8.12 24.23 -14.09
C LEU A 189 7.87 25.61 -14.73
N PHE A 190 6.64 25.92 -15.13
CA PHE A 190 6.25 27.23 -15.67
C PHE A 190 6.18 28.34 -14.62
N GLU A 191 6.19 28.00 -13.33
CA GLU A 191 6.27 28.96 -12.22
C GLU A 191 7.72 29.37 -11.89
N GLN A 192 8.71 28.66 -12.44
CA GLN A 192 10.13 28.89 -12.18
C GLN A 192 10.79 29.69 -13.31
N SER A 193 11.18 30.94 -13.03
CA SER A 193 11.83 31.81 -14.02
C SER A 193 13.19 31.28 -14.52
N SER A 194 13.88 30.45 -13.74
CA SER A 194 15.16 29.83 -14.12
C SER A 194 15.04 28.72 -15.17
N LYS A 195 13.81 28.31 -15.54
CA LYS A 195 13.55 27.16 -16.43
C LYS A 195 13.06 27.55 -17.83
N GLN A 196 13.27 28.80 -18.27
CA GLN A 196 12.77 29.35 -19.55
C GLN A 196 13.02 28.45 -20.77
N GLN A 197 14.20 27.84 -20.86
CA GLN A 197 14.53 27.01 -22.02
C GLN A 197 13.72 25.70 -22.07
N ALA A 198 13.44 25.10 -20.91
CA ALA A 198 12.56 23.93 -20.83
C ALA A 198 11.11 24.31 -21.12
N GLN A 199 10.66 25.49 -20.65
CA GLN A 199 9.32 26.02 -20.96
C GLN A 199 9.14 26.21 -22.48
N GLN A 200 10.12 26.82 -23.16
CA GLN A 200 10.10 27.00 -24.61
C GLN A 200 10.09 25.65 -25.35
N TYR A 201 10.90 24.69 -24.92
CA TYR A 201 10.88 23.33 -25.49
C TYR A 201 9.49 22.68 -25.37
N LEU A 202 8.83 22.79 -24.21
CA LEU A 202 7.49 22.21 -24.00
C LEU A 202 6.41 22.91 -24.84
N LEU A 203 6.48 24.24 -25.00
CA LEU A 203 5.57 25.01 -25.87
C LEU A 203 5.72 24.64 -27.35
N GLN A 204 6.93 24.28 -27.79
CA GLN A 204 7.24 23.92 -29.18
C GLN A 204 7.22 22.41 -29.42
N HIS A 205 6.85 21.61 -28.42
CA HIS A 205 6.91 20.16 -28.49
C HIS A 205 5.99 19.59 -29.58
N GLN A 206 6.46 18.55 -30.29
CA GLN A 206 5.73 17.97 -31.43
C GLN A 206 4.41 17.31 -31.02
N HIS A 207 4.39 16.66 -29.85
CA HIS A 207 3.18 15.99 -29.35
C HIS A 207 2.11 17.02 -28.91
N PRO A 208 0.89 17.00 -29.48
CA PRO A 208 -0.14 18.02 -29.22
C PRO A 208 -0.57 18.14 -27.75
N LEU A 209 -0.66 17.02 -27.02
CA LEU A 209 -1.00 17.05 -25.60
C LEU A 209 0.06 17.75 -24.74
N VAL A 210 1.35 17.58 -25.05
CA VAL A 210 2.44 18.22 -24.30
C VAL A 210 2.35 19.73 -24.48
N ARG A 211 2.22 20.16 -25.72
CA ARG A 211 2.04 21.58 -26.08
C ARG A 211 0.78 22.17 -25.43
N MET A 212 -0.36 21.47 -25.47
CA MET A 212 -1.59 21.92 -24.82
C MET A 212 -1.40 22.12 -23.31
N VAL A 213 -0.80 21.16 -22.60
CA VAL A 213 -0.53 21.29 -21.15
C VAL A 213 0.41 22.48 -20.87
N ALA A 214 1.44 22.67 -21.70
CA ALA A 214 2.36 23.80 -21.60
C ALA A 214 1.65 25.15 -21.83
N GLU A 215 0.85 25.27 -22.89
CA GLU A 215 0.07 26.47 -23.21
C GLU A 215 -0.92 26.82 -22.08
N LEU A 216 -1.65 25.83 -21.55
CA LEU A 216 -2.55 26.05 -20.43
C LEU A 216 -1.82 26.46 -19.16
N SER A 217 -0.59 26.02 -18.96
CA SER A 217 0.25 26.41 -17.81
C SER A 217 0.65 27.89 -17.82
N THR A 218 0.53 28.58 -18.98
CA THR A 218 0.72 30.04 -19.09
C THR A 218 -0.55 30.85 -18.82
N SER A 219 -1.72 30.20 -18.72
CA SER A 219 -3.01 30.88 -18.59
C SER A 219 -3.28 31.36 -17.16
N PRO A 220 -4.05 32.46 -16.96
CA PRO A 220 -4.33 32.99 -15.62
C PRO A 220 -5.08 31.99 -14.71
N ASN A 221 -6.03 31.23 -15.26
CA ASN A 221 -6.78 30.18 -14.53
C ASN A 221 -6.21 28.76 -14.79
N LYS A 222 -4.91 28.64 -15.04
CA LYS A 222 -4.20 27.38 -15.35
C LYS A 222 -4.62 26.17 -14.50
N LYS A 223 -4.74 26.32 -13.17
CA LYS A 223 -5.16 25.25 -12.25
C LYS A 223 -6.56 24.68 -12.54
N ASN A 224 -7.45 25.51 -13.11
CA ASN A 224 -8.80 25.11 -13.49
C ASN A 224 -8.89 24.58 -14.94
N TYR A 225 -7.97 24.99 -15.82
CA TYR A 225 -8.00 24.52 -17.21
C TYR A 225 -7.26 23.19 -17.39
N LEU A 226 -6.17 22.96 -16.66
CA LEU A 226 -5.38 21.74 -16.76
C LEU A 226 -6.18 20.45 -16.55
N PRO A 227 -7.14 20.35 -15.61
CA PRO A 227 -7.96 19.14 -15.47
C PRO A 227 -8.70 18.73 -16.76
N PHE A 228 -8.97 19.70 -17.64
CA PHE A 228 -9.65 19.51 -18.91
C PHE A 228 -8.71 19.58 -20.13
N ALA A 229 -7.38 19.55 -19.95
CA ALA A 229 -6.43 19.77 -21.06
C ALA A 229 -6.69 18.86 -22.26
N TYR A 230 -6.96 17.57 -22.04
CA TYR A 230 -7.27 16.64 -23.12
C TYR A 230 -8.65 16.88 -23.74
N LYS A 231 -9.65 17.30 -22.97
CA LYS A 231 -10.98 17.68 -23.46
C LYS A 231 -10.94 18.96 -24.31
N ILE A 232 -10.13 19.94 -23.89
CA ILE A 232 -9.84 21.16 -24.64
C ILE A 232 -9.12 20.82 -25.95
N LEU A 233 -8.09 19.96 -25.90
CA LEU A 233 -7.37 19.50 -27.09
C LEU A 233 -8.29 18.84 -28.12
N ARG A 234 -9.31 18.12 -27.66
CA ARG A 234 -10.32 17.47 -28.51
C ARG A 234 -11.39 18.44 -29.01
N GLY A 235 -11.35 19.72 -28.60
CA GLY A 235 -12.32 20.74 -29.00
C GLY A 235 -13.69 20.59 -28.34
N GLU A 236 -13.82 19.75 -27.29
CA GLU A 236 -15.10 19.41 -26.68
C GLU A 236 -15.50 20.34 -25.53
N ILE A 237 -14.58 21.19 -25.06
CA ILE A 237 -14.84 22.21 -24.05
C ILE A 237 -13.95 23.43 -24.29
N THR A 238 -14.48 24.63 -24.05
CA THR A 238 -13.73 25.88 -24.13
C THR A 238 -13.34 26.39 -22.73
N LYS A 239 -12.36 27.30 -22.66
CA LYS A 239 -11.93 27.93 -21.40
C LYS A 239 -13.08 28.71 -20.75
N GLU A 240 -13.90 29.39 -21.55
CA GLU A 240 -15.06 30.16 -21.12
C GLU A 240 -16.11 29.25 -20.47
N ARG A 241 -16.33 28.05 -21.05
CA ARG A 241 -17.24 27.07 -20.45
C ARG A 241 -16.70 26.57 -19.11
N ILE A 242 -15.40 26.34 -18.99
CA ILE A 242 -14.78 25.96 -17.71
C ILE A 242 -14.92 27.09 -16.68
N ASP A 243 -14.76 28.35 -17.10
CA ASP A 243 -14.95 29.52 -16.24
C ASP A 243 -16.38 29.65 -15.70
N GLN A 244 -17.38 29.21 -16.46
CA GLN A 244 -18.77 29.09 -15.99
C GLN A 244 -18.95 27.91 -15.02
N LEU A 245 -18.39 26.74 -15.32
CA LEU A 245 -18.55 25.55 -14.49
C LEU A 245 -17.91 25.74 -13.11
N ARG A 246 -16.76 26.40 -13.02
CA ARG A 246 -16.05 26.64 -11.75
C ARG A 246 -16.75 27.62 -10.80
N GLN A 247 -17.85 28.25 -11.22
CA GLN A 247 -18.66 29.07 -10.33
C GLN A 247 -19.33 28.25 -9.23
N THR A 248 -19.54 26.95 -9.45
CA THR A 248 -20.05 26.04 -8.42
C THR A 248 -19.19 24.76 -8.34
N PRO A 249 -18.75 24.35 -7.14
CA PRO A 249 -17.95 23.14 -6.97
C PRO A 249 -18.61 21.87 -7.54
N SER A 250 -19.93 21.76 -7.43
CA SER A 250 -20.70 20.62 -7.94
C SER A 250 -20.71 20.53 -9.47
N ALA A 251 -20.93 21.64 -10.18
CA ALA A 251 -20.92 21.62 -11.65
C ALA A 251 -19.53 21.33 -12.21
N TYR A 252 -18.49 21.92 -11.62
CA TYR A 252 -17.11 21.67 -12.01
C TYR A 252 -16.70 20.21 -11.77
N PHE A 253 -17.00 19.67 -10.58
CA PHE A 253 -16.69 18.30 -10.24
C PHE A 253 -17.45 17.29 -11.11
N ALA A 254 -18.75 17.52 -11.35
CA ALA A 254 -19.55 16.69 -12.23
C ALA A 254 -18.97 16.65 -13.66
N ALA A 255 -18.45 17.77 -14.18
CA ALA A 255 -17.81 17.81 -15.49
C ALA A 255 -16.52 16.97 -15.56
N LEU A 256 -15.75 16.88 -14.46
CA LEU A 256 -14.59 15.97 -14.38
C LEU A 256 -15.03 14.51 -14.36
N VAL A 257 -16.09 14.21 -13.58
CA VAL A 257 -16.67 12.87 -13.50
C VAL A 257 -17.20 12.43 -14.86
N ASP A 258 -17.94 13.28 -15.57
CA ASP A 258 -18.45 12.99 -16.90
C ASP A 258 -17.31 12.72 -17.89
N GLU A 259 -16.22 13.49 -17.82
CA GLU A 259 -15.05 13.27 -18.66
C GLU A 259 -14.38 11.91 -18.40
N VAL A 260 -14.19 11.50 -17.13
CA VAL A 260 -13.54 10.21 -16.86
C VAL A 260 -14.42 9.03 -17.29
N LEU A 261 -15.73 9.16 -17.17
CA LEU A 261 -16.69 8.16 -17.63
C LEU A 261 -16.72 8.07 -19.16
N TYR A 262 -16.68 9.23 -19.84
CA TYR A 262 -16.58 9.31 -21.29
C TYR A 262 -15.28 8.65 -21.79
N LEU A 263 -14.12 9.03 -21.24
CA LEU A 263 -12.83 8.47 -21.65
C LEU A 263 -12.78 6.96 -21.40
N ARG A 264 -13.40 6.47 -20.33
CA ARG A 264 -13.54 5.03 -20.09
C ARG A 264 -14.39 4.35 -21.16
N GLY A 265 -15.51 4.96 -21.55
CA GLY A 265 -16.36 4.45 -22.64
C GLY A 265 -15.57 4.29 -23.94
N GLU A 266 -14.79 5.31 -24.31
CA GLU A 266 -13.94 5.28 -25.50
C GLU A 266 -12.87 4.18 -25.44
N MET A 267 -12.25 3.95 -24.27
CA MET A 267 -11.32 2.84 -24.07
C MET A 267 -12.00 1.47 -24.27
N LEU A 268 -13.21 1.31 -23.74
CA LEU A 268 -13.99 0.08 -23.89
C LEU A 268 -14.39 -0.16 -25.36
N ALA A 269 -14.56 0.91 -26.13
CA ALA A 269 -14.75 0.87 -27.58
C ALA A 269 -13.44 0.64 -28.38
N GLY A 270 -12.31 0.39 -27.70
CA GLY A 270 -11.02 0.10 -28.34
C GLY A 270 -10.27 1.34 -28.86
N LYS A 271 -10.73 2.55 -28.53
CA LYS A 271 -10.07 3.79 -28.96
C LYS A 271 -8.87 4.10 -28.05
N LYS A 272 -7.82 4.67 -28.65
CA LYS A 272 -6.66 5.15 -27.91
C LYS A 272 -7.01 6.47 -27.24
N VAL A 273 -7.02 6.49 -25.90
CA VAL A 273 -7.22 7.70 -25.09
C VAL A 273 -5.97 8.05 -24.31
N TYR A 274 -5.88 9.33 -23.94
CA TYR A 274 -4.79 9.88 -23.13
C TYR A 274 -5.37 10.55 -21.88
N TYR A 275 -4.50 10.99 -20.98
CA TYR A 275 -4.82 11.87 -19.85
C TYR A 275 -5.68 11.25 -18.73
N THR A 276 -5.97 9.94 -18.80
CA THR A 276 -6.84 9.30 -17.80
C THR A 276 -6.23 9.30 -16.40
N GLY A 277 -4.91 9.16 -16.26
CA GLY A 277 -4.24 9.23 -14.96
C GLY A 277 -4.25 10.62 -14.36
N ALA A 278 -3.90 11.64 -15.15
CA ALA A 278 -3.99 13.03 -14.75
C ALA A 278 -5.41 13.42 -14.32
N LEU A 279 -6.42 13.03 -15.09
CA LEU A 279 -7.82 13.30 -14.74
C LEU A 279 -8.24 12.62 -13.43
N ARG A 280 -7.84 11.36 -13.20
CA ARG A 280 -8.08 10.68 -11.92
C ARG A 280 -7.41 11.40 -10.75
N TYR A 281 -6.20 11.92 -10.93
CA TYR A 281 -5.54 12.75 -9.93
C TYR A 281 -6.37 14.00 -9.59
N TYR A 282 -6.86 14.73 -10.59
CA TYR A 282 -7.68 15.93 -10.35
C TYR A 282 -9.01 15.60 -9.69
N ILE A 283 -9.68 14.52 -10.09
CA ILE A 283 -10.90 14.04 -9.41
C ILE A 283 -10.60 13.76 -7.94
N ARG A 284 -9.48 13.09 -7.63
CA ARG A 284 -9.06 12.84 -6.24
C ARG A 284 -8.86 14.15 -5.48
N LYS A 285 -8.08 15.07 -6.04
CA LYS A 285 -7.78 16.39 -5.48
C LYS A 285 -9.06 17.16 -5.16
N TYR A 286 -9.95 17.34 -6.15
CA TYR A 286 -11.17 18.12 -5.98
C TYR A 286 -12.24 17.40 -5.15
N ALA A 287 -12.26 16.06 -5.12
CA ALA A 287 -13.08 15.31 -4.14
C ALA A 287 -12.70 15.71 -2.71
N VAL A 288 -11.39 15.79 -2.44
CA VAL A 288 -10.88 16.20 -1.13
C VAL A 288 -11.13 17.68 -0.85
N ASP A 289 -10.76 18.55 -1.77
CA ASP A 289 -10.82 20.00 -1.56
C ASP A 289 -12.26 20.51 -1.42
N PHE A 290 -13.17 20.05 -2.29
CA PHE A 290 -14.55 20.56 -2.32
C PHE A 290 -15.49 19.88 -1.33
N TYR A 291 -15.23 18.63 -0.95
CA TYR A 291 -16.19 17.85 -0.17
C TYR A 291 -15.59 17.31 1.12
N VAL A 292 -14.53 16.47 1.04
CA VAL A 292 -14.03 15.76 2.23
C VAL A 292 -13.50 16.73 3.28
N SER A 293 -12.66 17.68 2.87
CA SER A 293 -12.09 18.67 3.78
C SER A 293 -13.16 19.55 4.40
N GLN A 294 -14.17 19.95 3.62
CA GLN A 294 -15.31 20.72 4.14
C GLN A 294 -16.10 19.94 5.20
N MET A 295 -16.44 18.68 4.92
CA MET A 295 -17.14 17.80 5.88
C MET A 295 -16.31 17.52 7.14
N ASN A 296 -14.99 17.40 7.00
CA ASN A 296 -14.09 17.16 8.12
C ASN A 296 -13.89 18.42 8.97
N GLN A 297 -13.76 19.60 8.37
CA GLN A 297 -13.66 20.87 9.11
C GLN A 297 -14.93 21.13 9.94
N LEU A 298 -16.09 20.71 9.44
CA LEU A 298 -17.38 20.84 10.12
C LEU A 298 -17.72 19.64 11.04
N HIS A 299 -16.73 18.87 11.52
CA HIS A 299 -16.97 17.63 12.26
C HIS A 299 -17.70 17.79 13.61
N GLU A 300 -17.68 18.99 14.20
CA GLU A 300 -18.40 19.35 15.42
C GLU A 300 -19.81 19.94 15.15
N GLN A 301 -20.14 20.21 13.88
CA GLN A 301 -21.42 20.80 13.50
C GLN A 301 -22.51 19.74 13.30
N SER A 302 -23.76 20.19 13.24
CA SER A 302 -24.90 19.30 12.94
C SER A 302 -24.77 18.65 11.56
N ASP A 303 -25.29 17.43 11.38
CA ASP A 303 -25.28 16.70 10.11
C ASP A 303 -25.83 17.54 8.93
N LYS A 304 -26.86 18.35 9.18
CA LYS A 304 -27.46 19.24 8.17
C LYS A 304 -26.45 20.26 7.63
N GLN A 305 -25.66 20.88 8.51
CA GLN A 305 -24.63 21.84 8.10
C GLN A 305 -23.41 21.13 7.54
N ARG A 306 -22.94 20.09 8.24
CA ARG A 306 -21.72 19.35 7.90
C ARG A 306 -21.78 18.70 6.52
N PHE A 307 -22.92 18.14 6.15
CA PHE A 307 -23.08 17.36 4.92
C PHE A 307 -23.86 18.08 3.81
N PHE A 308 -24.11 19.38 3.97
CA PHE A 308 -24.81 20.22 3.00
C PHE A 308 -24.15 20.19 1.61
N SER A 309 -22.82 20.13 1.55
CA SER A 309 -22.06 20.08 0.29
C SER A 309 -22.36 18.86 -0.57
N LEU A 310 -22.96 17.81 0.00
CA LEU A 310 -23.36 16.61 -0.74
C LEU A 310 -24.78 16.73 -1.33
N GLU A 311 -25.55 17.76 -1.02
CA GLU A 311 -26.93 17.92 -1.50
C GLU A 311 -26.97 18.10 -3.03
N GLY A 312 -27.91 17.42 -3.69
CA GLY A 312 -28.08 17.48 -5.15
C GLY A 312 -27.05 16.70 -5.98
N LEU A 313 -26.07 16.04 -5.37
CA LEU A 313 -25.08 15.23 -6.10
C LEU A 313 -25.67 13.93 -6.65
N ARG A 314 -25.15 13.49 -7.81
CA ARG A 314 -25.54 12.24 -8.45
C ARG A 314 -24.80 11.04 -7.82
N PRO A 315 -25.28 9.80 -8.01
CA PRO A 315 -24.56 8.60 -7.55
C PRO A 315 -23.12 8.51 -8.06
N GLU A 316 -22.87 8.90 -9.31
CA GLU A 316 -21.55 8.89 -9.94
C GLU A 316 -20.61 9.87 -9.23
N ASP A 317 -21.10 11.06 -8.87
CA ASP A 317 -20.30 12.08 -8.16
C ASP A 317 -19.94 11.60 -6.75
N LEU A 318 -20.92 11.05 -6.01
CA LEU A 318 -20.70 10.47 -4.68
C LEU A 318 -19.70 9.30 -4.72
N TYR A 319 -19.77 8.46 -5.76
CA TYR A 319 -18.82 7.37 -5.97
C TYR A 319 -17.38 7.88 -6.10
N PHE A 320 -17.16 8.90 -6.93
CA PHE A 320 -15.83 9.49 -7.11
C PHE A 320 -15.36 10.30 -5.90
N ILE A 321 -16.27 10.88 -5.11
CA ILE A 321 -15.93 11.48 -3.81
C ILE A 321 -15.45 10.41 -2.83
N ILE A 322 -16.14 9.26 -2.74
CA ILE A 322 -15.74 8.13 -1.88
C ILE A 322 -14.35 7.61 -2.26
N VAL A 323 -14.12 7.35 -3.54
CA VAL A 323 -12.85 6.81 -4.03
C VAL A 323 -11.72 7.84 -3.96
N GLY A 324 -12.02 9.11 -4.24
CA GLY A 324 -11.04 10.19 -4.19
C GLY A 324 -10.62 10.57 -2.77
N GLY A 325 -11.56 10.49 -1.82
CA GLY A 325 -11.36 10.87 -0.42
C GLY A 325 -10.81 9.79 0.50
N ASP A 326 -10.55 8.58 0.00
CA ASP A 326 -10.29 7.36 0.78
C ASP A 326 -9.33 7.54 1.99
N ALA A 327 -8.23 8.25 1.78
CA ALA A 327 -7.20 8.55 2.78
C ALA A 327 -7.55 9.76 3.66
N ALA A 328 -8.31 10.73 3.12
CA ALA A 328 -8.62 11.99 3.79
C ALA A 328 -9.90 11.94 4.64
N PHE A 329 -10.79 10.97 4.41
CA PHE A 329 -12.05 10.88 5.15
C PHE A 329 -11.85 10.64 6.65
N TYR A 330 -12.55 11.43 7.46
CA TYR A 330 -12.95 10.95 8.78
C TYR A 330 -14.00 9.86 8.61
N THR A 331 -14.01 8.85 9.49
CA THR A 331 -14.95 7.72 9.37
C THR A 331 -16.40 8.17 9.28
N SER A 332 -16.81 9.13 10.11
CA SER A 332 -18.18 9.66 10.08
C SER A 332 -18.53 10.33 8.74
N SER A 333 -17.59 11.08 8.15
CA SER A 333 -17.75 11.69 6.83
C SER A 333 -17.90 10.63 5.73
N TYR A 334 -17.07 9.58 5.77
CA TYR A 334 -17.19 8.46 4.82
C TYR A 334 -18.52 7.73 4.98
N LEU A 335 -18.91 7.34 6.20
CA LEU A 335 -20.14 6.57 6.43
C LEU A 335 -21.37 7.33 5.96
N TYR A 336 -21.43 8.64 6.21
CA TYR A 336 -22.52 9.47 5.71
C TYR A 336 -22.55 9.49 4.17
N THR A 337 -21.39 9.73 3.53
CA THR A 337 -21.28 9.77 2.06
C THR A 337 -21.64 8.42 1.44
N TYR A 338 -21.17 7.31 2.00
CA TYR A 338 -21.50 5.95 1.57
C TYR A 338 -22.98 5.65 1.74
N ASN A 339 -23.58 5.96 2.89
CA ASN A 339 -25.01 5.74 3.12
C ASN A 339 -25.87 6.58 2.17
N LYS A 340 -25.45 7.82 1.88
CA LYS A 340 -26.09 8.68 0.88
C LYS A 340 -26.03 8.05 -0.51
N LEU A 341 -24.87 7.54 -0.94
CA LEU A 341 -24.74 6.79 -2.20
C LEU A 341 -25.65 5.55 -2.22
N MET A 342 -25.63 4.74 -1.16
CA MET A 342 -26.40 3.50 -1.09
C MET A 342 -27.91 3.76 -0.99
N SER A 343 -28.34 4.96 -0.60
CA SER A 343 -29.75 5.35 -0.61
C SER A 343 -30.39 5.32 -2.01
N PHE A 344 -29.58 5.42 -3.08
CA PHE A 344 -30.03 5.26 -4.46
C PHE A 344 -30.26 3.78 -4.86
N TYR A 345 -29.82 2.82 -4.04
CA TYR A 345 -29.75 1.38 -4.38
C TYR A 345 -30.49 0.46 -3.39
N GLN A 346 -31.61 0.93 -2.84
CA GLN A 346 -32.35 0.22 -1.77
C GLN A 346 -33.05 -1.07 -2.23
N LYS A 347 -33.22 -1.31 -3.54
CA LYS A 347 -33.97 -2.46 -4.09
C LYS A 347 -33.08 -3.65 -4.48
N LYS A 348 -31.99 -3.88 -3.74
CA LYS A 348 -30.95 -4.86 -4.08
C LYS A 348 -30.41 -4.69 -5.50
N ASN A 349 -30.15 -3.46 -5.92
CA ASN A 349 -29.69 -3.13 -7.27
C ASN A 349 -28.35 -2.36 -7.28
N ALA A 350 -27.54 -2.47 -6.23
CA ALA A 350 -26.24 -1.78 -6.15
C ALA A 350 -25.23 -2.20 -7.23
N HIS A 351 -25.49 -3.27 -7.98
CA HIS A 351 -24.69 -3.62 -9.15
C HIS A 351 -24.80 -2.57 -10.28
N GLU A 352 -25.94 -1.89 -10.41
CA GLU A 352 -26.16 -0.82 -11.41
C GLU A 352 -25.19 0.35 -11.23
N LEU A 353 -24.68 0.58 -10.01
CA LEU A 353 -23.63 1.57 -9.75
C LEU A 353 -22.40 1.32 -10.63
N PHE A 354 -22.00 0.06 -10.75
CA PHE A 354 -20.79 -0.33 -11.48
C PHE A 354 -20.96 -0.21 -12.99
N ASP A 355 -22.19 -0.37 -13.48
CA ASP A 355 -22.54 -0.11 -14.87
C ASP A 355 -22.51 1.40 -15.16
N ARG A 356 -23.13 2.21 -14.30
CA ARG A 356 -23.12 3.69 -14.40
C ARG A 356 -21.71 4.27 -14.45
N VAL A 357 -20.81 3.76 -13.61
CA VAL A 357 -19.44 4.27 -13.54
C VAL A 357 -18.48 3.56 -14.50
N ASN A 358 -18.98 2.73 -15.44
CA ASN A 358 -18.17 1.96 -16.40
C ASN A 358 -17.00 1.21 -15.74
N ASN A 359 -17.21 0.77 -14.49
CA ASN A 359 -16.20 0.11 -13.65
C ASN A 359 -14.90 0.91 -13.46
N VAL A 360 -14.90 2.23 -13.71
CA VAL A 360 -13.76 3.11 -13.42
C VAL A 360 -13.44 2.99 -11.94
N VAL A 361 -12.15 2.75 -11.61
CA VAL A 361 -11.64 2.63 -10.23
C VAL A 361 -12.41 1.66 -9.32
N PHE A 362 -13.12 0.66 -9.87
CA PHE A 362 -13.99 -0.23 -9.08
C PHE A 362 -13.26 -0.95 -7.94
N ARG A 363 -12.01 -1.40 -8.16
CA ARG A 363 -11.19 -2.05 -7.13
C ARG A 363 -10.99 -1.13 -5.93
N LYS A 364 -10.73 0.15 -6.18
CA LYS A 364 -10.50 1.14 -5.14
C LYS A 364 -11.77 1.40 -4.31
N PHE A 365 -12.92 1.44 -4.97
CA PHE A 365 -14.20 1.51 -4.25
C PHE A 365 -14.42 0.28 -3.37
N VAL A 366 -14.24 -0.93 -3.93
CA VAL A 366 -14.37 -2.18 -3.17
C VAL A 366 -13.40 -2.22 -1.99
N GLN A 367 -12.12 -1.89 -2.20
CA GLN A 367 -11.11 -1.76 -1.15
C GLN A 367 -11.57 -0.80 -0.05
N THR A 368 -12.09 0.37 -0.42
CA THR A 368 -12.63 1.35 0.54
C THR A 368 -13.76 0.74 1.36
N THR A 369 -14.68 0.00 0.75
CA THR A 369 -15.74 -0.71 1.50
C THR A 369 -15.22 -1.82 2.41
N VAL A 370 -14.10 -2.46 2.10
CA VAL A 370 -13.45 -3.45 2.98
C VAL A 370 -12.88 -2.74 4.21
N TYR A 371 -12.12 -1.65 4.00
CA TYR A 371 -11.50 -0.87 5.08
C TYR A 371 -12.51 -0.32 6.09
N TYR A 372 -13.67 0.13 5.60
CA TYR A 372 -14.73 0.65 6.45
C TYR A 372 -15.79 -0.41 6.81
N ASN A 373 -15.54 -1.70 6.61
CA ASN A 373 -16.47 -2.78 7.00
C ASN A 373 -17.85 -2.76 6.32
N ASN A 374 -17.99 -2.14 5.14
CA ASN A 374 -19.23 -2.11 4.37
C ASN A 374 -19.27 -3.13 3.22
N PHE A 375 -18.21 -3.91 2.98
CA PHE A 375 -18.16 -4.81 1.82
C PHE A 375 -19.26 -5.90 1.85
N SER A 376 -19.53 -6.50 3.01
CA SER A 376 -20.62 -7.49 3.16
C SER A 376 -22.00 -6.85 2.92
N THR A 377 -22.20 -5.61 3.38
CA THR A 377 -23.41 -4.82 3.11
C THR A 377 -23.57 -4.52 1.63
N LEU A 378 -22.48 -4.12 0.95
CA LEU A 378 -22.46 -3.91 -0.49
C LEU A 378 -22.88 -5.20 -1.24
N LEU A 379 -22.28 -6.34 -0.93
CA LEU A 379 -22.63 -7.63 -1.56
C LEU A 379 -24.09 -8.01 -1.31
N SER A 380 -24.61 -7.74 -0.11
CA SER A 380 -26.00 -8.03 0.26
C SER A 380 -27.01 -7.09 -0.42
N SER A 381 -26.55 -5.95 -0.95
CA SER A 381 -27.36 -4.96 -1.66
C SER A 381 -27.47 -5.20 -3.18
N MET A 382 -27.12 -6.40 -3.65
CA MET A 382 -27.30 -6.80 -5.06
C MET A 382 -27.78 -8.26 -5.18
N PRO A 383 -28.25 -8.72 -6.36
CA PRO A 383 -28.59 -10.11 -6.58
C PRO A 383 -27.36 -11.01 -6.41
N THR A 384 -27.57 -12.26 -6.02
CA THR A 384 -26.49 -13.22 -5.73
C THR A 384 -25.50 -13.37 -6.88
N ASP A 385 -25.96 -13.44 -8.13
CA ASP A 385 -25.07 -13.60 -9.28
C ASP A 385 -24.24 -12.35 -9.55
N SER A 386 -24.82 -11.16 -9.35
CA SER A 386 -24.08 -9.90 -9.42
C SER A 386 -23.02 -9.81 -8.30
N ALA A 387 -23.36 -10.26 -7.09
CA ALA A 387 -22.41 -10.32 -5.98
C ALA A 387 -21.25 -11.30 -6.26
N LYS A 388 -21.54 -12.47 -6.83
CA LYS A 388 -20.50 -13.43 -7.29
C LYS A 388 -19.61 -12.82 -8.36
N ASN A 389 -20.18 -12.11 -9.33
CA ASN A 389 -19.41 -11.44 -10.39
C ASN A 389 -18.50 -10.35 -9.81
N LEU A 390 -19.03 -9.50 -8.91
CA LEU A 390 -18.23 -8.48 -8.22
C LEU A 390 -17.07 -9.12 -7.45
N LEU A 391 -17.35 -10.19 -6.69
CA LEU A 391 -16.34 -10.94 -5.94
C LEU A 391 -15.27 -11.53 -6.85
N LYS A 392 -15.66 -12.16 -7.96
CA LYS A 392 -14.73 -12.69 -8.97
C LYS A 392 -13.82 -11.59 -9.51
N ARG A 393 -14.38 -10.42 -9.85
CA ARG A 393 -13.60 -9.28 -10.35
C ARG A 393 -12.67 -8.69 -9.30
N PHE A 394 -13.08 -8.68 -8.03
CA PHE A 394 -12.25 -8.25 -6.92
C PHE A 394 -11.03 -9.18 -6.73
N VAL A 395 -11.22 -10.49 -6.80
CA VAL A 395 -10.16 -11.48 -6.56
C VAL A 395 -9.26 -11.74 -7.77
N THR A 396 -9.79 -11.71 -9.00
CA THR A 396 -9.01 -12.02 -10.20
C THR A 396 -8.01 -10.93 -10.55
N GLY A 397 -6.79 -11.29 -10.92
CA GLY A 397 -5.81 -10.38 -11.50
C GLY A 397 -5.03 -9.53 -10.49
N ILE A 398 -5.14 -9.80 -9.18
CA ILE A 398 -4.38 -9.08 -8.14
C ILE A 398 -2.86 -9.25 -8.30
N GLU A 399 -2.41 -10.30 -9.00
CA GLU A 399 -1.01 -10.56 -9.30
C GLU A 399 -0.40 -9.64 -10.37
N ARG A 400 -1.23 -8.80 -11.00
CA ARG A 400 -0.84 -7.94 -12.14
C ARG A 400 -0.53 -6.51 -11.73
N SER A 401 -0.71 -6.16 -10.45
CA SER A 401 -0.42 -4.80 -9.97
C SER A 401 1.06 -4.48 -10.24
N THR A 402 1.29 -3.33 -10.90
CA THR A 402 2.59 -2.99 -11.52
C THR A 402 3.71 -2.73 -10.52
N ASP A 403 3.36 -2.52 -9.24
CA ASP A 403 4.29 -2.27 -8.15
C ASP A 403 4.39 -3.44 -7.15
N TYR A 404 3.78 -4.61 -7.46
CA TYR A 404 3.82 -5.84 -6.65
C TYR A 404 3.61 -5.62 -5.14
N THR A 405 2.86 -4.58 -4.75
CA THR A 405 2.53 -4.35 -3.35
C THR A 405 1.50 -5.40 -2.93
N LEU A 406 1.78 -6.17 -1.87
CA LEU A 406 0.86 -7.14 -1.25
C LEU A 406 -0.50 -6.55 -0.85
N ASN A 407 -0.66 -5.23 -0.92
CA ASN A 407 -1.86 -4.47 -0.59
C ASN A 407 -3.14 -5.08 -1.18
N GLU A 408 -3.20 -5.39 -2.48
CA GLU A 408 -4.43 -6.00 -3.06
C GLU A 408 -4.73 -7.37 -2.44
N ALA A 409 -3.71 -8.17 -2.14
CA ALA A 409 -3.89 -9.45 -1.46
C ALA A 409 -4.32 -9.25 0.00
N MET A 410 -3.77 -8.27 0.69
CA MET A 410 -4.19 -7.91 2.05
C MET A 410 -5.66 -7.51 2.10
N ASP A 411 -6.13 -6.74 1.12
CA ASP A 411 -7.53 -6.32 1.04
C ASP A 411 -8.45 -7.53 0.85
N VAL A 412 -8.06 -8.46 -0.03
CA VAL A 412 -8.81 -9.71 -0.21
C VAL A 412 -8.81 -10.51 1.09
N ALA A 413 -7.65 -10.69 1.74
CA ALA A 413 -7.52 -11.40 3.01
C ALA A 413 -8.42 -10.82 4.09
N GLU A 414 -8.46 -9.50 4.21
CA GLU A 414 -9.27 -8.77 5.18
C GLU A 414 -10.78 -8.89 4.91
N ALA A 415 -11.17 -9.04 3.65
CA ALA A 415 -12.56 -9.26 3.27
C ALA A 415 -13.05 -10.69 3.56
N ILE A 416 -12.15 -11.68 3.67
CA ILE A 416 -12.49 -13.11 3.80
C ILE A 416 -13.50 -13.37 4.93
N PRO A 417 -13.30 -12.93 6.19
CA PRO A 417 -14.22 -13.24 7.27
C PRO A 417 -15.66 -12.79 7.00
N GLY A 418 -15.81 -11.60 6.39
CA GLY A 418 -17.10 -11.00 6.04
C GLY A 418 -17.77 -11.64 4.82
N ILE A 419 -16.99 -12.06 3.81
CA ILE A 419 -17.50 -12.84 2.66
C ILE A 419 -18.03 -14.19 3.14
N MET A 420 -17.27 -14.85 4.02
CA MET A 420 -17.61 -16.16 4.58
C MET A 420 -18.83 -16.14 5.53
N ALA A 421 -19.45 -14.99 5.79
CA ALA A 421 -20.74 -14.93 6.46
C ALA A 421 -21.88 -15.42 5.56
N ASN A 422 -21.68 -15.42 4.23
CA ASN A 422 -22.61 -15.97 3.26
C ASN A 422 -22.00 -17.24 2.63
N PRO A 423 -22.58 -18.44 2.85
CA PRO A 423 -22.02 -19.70 2.34
C PRO A 423 -21.82 -19.71 0.82
N VAL A 424 -22.77 -19.15 0.06
CA VAL A 424 -22.71 -19.11 -1.41
C VAL A 424 -21.54 -18.26 -1.90
N LEU A 425 -21.29 -17.12 -1.25
CA LEU A 425 -20.17 -16.25 -1.58
C LEU A 425 -18.83 -16.82 -1.06
N SER A 426 -18.86 -17.56 0.05
CA SER A 426 -17.71 -18.30 0.57
C SER A 426 -17.23 -19.36 -0.43
N ASP A 427 -18.15 -20.14 -0.99
CA ASP A 427 -17.83 -21.16 -1.99
C ASP A 427 -17.30 -20.52 -3.28
N GLU A 428 -17.92 -19.43 -3.73
CA GLU A 428 -17.44 -18.67 -4.88
C GLU A 428 -16.01 -18.16 -4.66
N LEU A 429 -15.71 -17.57 -3.50
CA LEU A 429 -14.37 -17.10 -3.14
C LEU A 429 -13.35 -18.26 -3.23
N LYS A 430 -13.68 -19.41 -2.63
CA LYS A 430 -12.81 -20.60 -2.66
C LYS A 430 -12.52 -21.04 -4.10
N VAL A 431 -13.53 -21.08 -4.95
CA VAL A 431 -13.39 -21.40 -6.38
C VAL A 431 -12.48 -20.38 -7.07
N GLN A 432 -12.71 -19.09 -6.89
CA GLN A 432 -11.92 -18.05 -7.56
C GLN A 432 -10.45 -18.06 -7.11
N LEU A 433 -10.15 -18.30 -5.84
CA LEU A 433 -8.77 -18.46 -5.37
C LEU A 433 -8.07 -19.63 -6.07
N GLN A 434 -8.75 -20.76 -6.24
CA GLN A 434 -8.18 -21.93 -6.94
C GLN A 434 -8.03 -21.71 -8.45
N VAL A 435 -9.01 -21.09 -9.10
CA VAL A 435 -8.98 -20.79 -10.54
C VAL A 435 -7.80 -19.88 -10.86
N ASN A 436 -7.65 -18.77 -10.13
CA ASN A 436 -6.58 -17.83 -10.39
C ASN A 436 -5.19 -18.40 -10.05
N LYS A 437 -5.05 -19.18 -8.95
CA LYS A 437 -3.80 -19.89 -8.65
C LYS A 437 -3.40 -20.86 -9.77
N THR A 438 -4.36 -21.62 -10.29
CA THR A 438 -4.14 -22.58 -11.38
C THR A 438 -3.75 -21.87 -12.68
N TYR A 439 -4.42 -20.76 -13.00
CA TYR A 439 -4.08 -19.92 -14.13
C TYR A 439 -2.64 -19.38 -14.03
N CYS A 440 -2.25 -18.86 -12.87
CA CYS A 440 -0.91 -18.36 -12.63
C CYS A 440 0.13 -19.48 -12.78
N ARG A 441 -0.15 -20.67 -12.24
CA ARG A 441 0.76 -21.83 -12.34
C ARG A 441 0.97 -22.27 -13.80
N ARG A 442 -0.11 -22.34 -14.58
CA ARG A 442 -0.06 -22.67 -16.03
C ARG A 442 0.68 -21.60 -16.83
N SER A 443 0.55 -20.35 -16.43
CA SER A 443 1.21 -19.20 -17.07
C SER A 443 2.65 -18.99 -16.58
N VAL A 444 3.15 -19.85 -15.67
CA VAL A 444 4.48 -19.74 -15.03
C VAL A 444 4.65 -18.40 -14.29
N ASN A 445 3.55 -17.84 -13.78
CA ASN A 445 3.55 -16.66 -12.93
C ASN A 445 3.72 -17.10 -11.46
N TYR A 446 4.99 -17.19 -11.02
CA TYR A 446 5.35 -17.64 -9.68
C TYR A 446 4.77 -16.74 -8.59
N TYR A 447 4.84 -15.42 -8.77
CA TYR A 447 4.26 -14.46 -7.82
C TYR A 447 2.75 -14.66 -7.65
N GLY A 448 2.02 -14.81 -8.76
CA GLY A 448 0.59 -15.08 -8.70
C GLY A 448 0.27 -16.41 -8.02
N THR A 449 0.99 -17.49 -8.36
CA THR A 449 0.80 -18.80 -7.70
C THR A 449 1.02 -18.70 -6.19
N TYR A 450 2.03 -17.95 -5.78
CA TYR A 450 2.36 -17.68 -4.40
C TYR A 450 1.27 -16.88 -3.67
N VAL A 451 0.90 -15.70 -4.19
CA VAL A 451 -0.10 -14.81 -3.59
C VAL A 451 -1.46 -15.49 -3.43
N TYR A 452 -1.96 -16.17 -4.47
CA TYR A 452 -3.21 -16.93 -4.33
C TYR A 452 -3.05 -18.14 -3.39
N GLY A 453 -1.84 -18.70 -3.26
CA GLY A 453 -1.52 -19.71 -2.26
C GLY A 453 -1.66 -19.20 -0.83
N LEU A 454 -1.10 -18.03 -0.53
CA LEU A 454 -1.29 -17.37 0.76
C LEU A 454 -2.77 -17.10 1.05
N LEU A 455 -3.51 -16.57 0.09
CA LEU A 455 -4.95 -16.30 0.26
C LEU A 455 -5.76 -17.58 0.52
N GLN A 456 -5.42 -18.70 -0.13
CA GLN A 456 -6.03 -20.00 0.18
C GLN A 456 -5.72 -20.46 1.61
N GLN A 457 -4.49 -20.25 2.07
CA GLN A 457 -4.07 -20.58 3.43
C GLN A 457 -4.82 -19.73 4.46
N ILE A 458 -5.03 -18.44 4.19
CA ILE A 458 -5.87 -17.55 5.02
C ILE A 458 -7.32 -18.03 5.01
N TYR A 459 -7.91 -18.32 3.84
CA TYR A 459 -9.27 -18.85 3.73
C TYR A 459 -9.47 -20.10 4.59
N ASN A 460 -8.56 -21.07 4.47
CA ASN A 460 -8.62 -22.31 5.25
C ASN A 460 -8.44 -22.04 6.75
N THR A 461 -7.56 -21.11 7.12
CA THR A 461 -7.36 -20.71 8.52
C THR A 461 -8.64 -20.13 9.12
N VAL A 462 -9.34 -19.24 8.40
CA VAL A 462 -10.63 -18.70 8.85
C VAL A 462 -11.71 -19.79 8.90
N ALA A 463 -11.74 -20.70 7.91
CA ALA A 463 -12.69 -21.82 7.89
C ALA A 463 -12.51 -22.77 9.08
N ASP A 464 -11.27 -23.16 9.36
CA ASP A 464 -10.92 -24.04 10.47
C ASP A 464 -11.17 -23.36 11.83
N ASP A 465 -10.87 -22.07 11.95
CA ASP A 465 -11.15 -21.28 13.16
C ASP A 465 -12.66 -21.21 13.45
N LYS A 466 -13.48 -20.94 12.43
CA LYS A 466 -14.95 -20.96 12.53
C LYS A 466 -15.49 -22.35 12.89
N ALA A 467 -14.80 -23.41 12.46
CA ALA A 467 -15.13 -24.80 12.81
C ALA A 467 -14.60 -25.23 14.19
N GLY A 468 -13.95 -24.35 14.94
CA GLY A 468 -13.39 -24.64 16.27
C GLY A 468 -12.12 -25.51 16.23
N LYS A 469 -11.49 -25.67 15.07
CA LYS A 469 -10.23 -26.43 14.93
C LYS A 469 -9.04 -25.56 15.31
N ARG A 470 -7.97 -26.21 15.79
CA ARG A 470 -6.72 -25.53 16.15
C ARG A 470 -5.97 -25.09 14.90
N THR A 471 -5.63 -23.82 14.82
CA THR A 471 -4.90 -23.22 13.69
C THR A 471 -3.51 -22.77 14.14
N GLN A 472 -2.47 -23.52 13.75
CA GLN A 472 -1.09 -23.19 14.13
C GLN A 472 -0.68 -21.80 13.61
N ILE A 473 -1.16 -21.44 12.42
CA ILE A 473 -0.91 -20.16 11.75
C ILE A 473 -1.43 -18.96 12.56
N LEU A 474 -2.55 -19.09 13.29
CA LEU A 474 -3.05 -18.01 14.17
C LEU A 474 -2.34 -17.94 15.52
N SER A 475 -1.55 -18.95 15.90
CA SER A 475 -1.00 -19.04 17.26
C SER A 475 -0.28 -17.77 17.74
N PRO A 476 0.50 -17.05 16.91
CA PRO A 476 1.14 -15.80 17.32
C PRO A 476 0.17 -14.65 17.64
N TYR A 477 -1.10 -14.77 17.26
CA TYR A 477 -2.14 -13.77 17.49
C TYR A 477 -3.23 -14.25 18.45
N LEU A 478 -3.11 -15.45 19.01
CA LEU A 478 -4.06 -16.01 19.99
C LEU A 478 -3.71 -15.63 21.43
N ASN A 479 -2.43 -15.43 21.72
CA ASN A 479 -1.96 -15.12 23.07
C ASN A 479 -0.93 -13.98 23.04
N LEU A 480 -0.98 -13.12 24.05
CA LEU A 480 0.07 -12.18 24.40
C LEU A 480 0.54 -12.52 25.82
N THR A 481 1.69 -13.17 25.93
CA THR A 481 2.26 -13.51 27.23
C THR A 481 2.86 -12.27 27.89
N ARG A 482 2.87 -12.23 29.23
CA ARG A 482 3.48 -11.11 29.95
C ARG A 482 4.97 -10.97 29.62
N LYS A 483 5.68 -12.09 29.51
CA LYS A 483 7.11 -12.13 29.17
C LYS A 483 7.42 -11.44 27.84
N GLU A 484 6.51 -11.47 26.87
CA GLU A 484 6.70 -10.77 25.59
C GLU A 484 6.72 -9.24 25.77
N VAL A 485 6.00 -8.70 26.74
CA VAL A 485 5.87 -7.25 27.00
C VAL A 485 6.69 -6.75 28.19
N GLU A 486 7.46 -7.63 28.82
CA GLU A 486 8.36 -7.31 29.93
C GLU A 486 9.68 -6.71 29.44
N GLN A 487 10.14 -5.69 30.16
CA GLN A 487 11.51 -5.21 30.11
C GLN A 487 12.49 -6.24 30.70
N LYS A 488 13.79 -5.99 30.53
CA LYS A 488 14.85 -6.79 31.16
C LYS A 488 14.72 -6.90 32.68
N ASN A 489 14.16 -5.88 33.33
CA ASN A 489 13.88 -5.84 34.77
C ASN A 489 12.51 -6.45 35.15
N GLN A 490 11.86 -7.20 34.24
CA GLN A 490 10.54 -7.82 34.42
C GLN A 490 9.37 -6.84 34.63
N GLU A 491 9.59 -5.55 34.38
CA GLU A 491 8.54 -4.52 34.42
C GLU A 491 7.82 -4.43 33.08
N VAL A 492 6.49 -4.33 33.11
CA VAL A 492 5.71 -4.03 31.90
C VAL A 492 5.61 -2.52 31.76
N VAL A 493 5.99 -1.99 30.59
CA VAL A 493 5.94 -0.54 30.31
C VAL A 493 4.98 -0.27 29.17
N GLN A 494 4.00 0.60 29.44
CA GLN A 494 3.04 1.11 28.47
C GLN A 494 3.27 2.60 28.20
N GLN A 495 3.09 3.03 26.95
CA GLN A 495 2.98 4.44 26.59
C GLN A 495 1.61 4.72 25.99
N VAL A 496 0.90 5.71 26.54
CA VAL A 496 -0.46 6.10 26.14
C VAL A 496 -0.42 7.51 25.56
N PHE A 497 -0.96 7.66 24.35
CA PHE A 497 -0.96 8.89 23.58
C PHE A 497 -2.33 9.56 23.66
N PHE A 498 -2.38 10.78 24.19
CA PHE A 498 -3.55 11.66 24.22
C PHE A 498 -3.29 12.94 23.43
N TYR A 499 -4.34 13.54 22.89
CA TYR A 499 -4.25 14.72 22.01
C TYR A 499 -5.06 15.89 22.58
N GLY A 500 -4.74 17.11 22.14
CA GLY A 500 -5.21 18.35 22.76
C GLY A 500 -6.65 18.77 22.45
N ASP A 501 -7.33 18.04 21.58
CA ASP A 501 -8.73 18.29 21.21
C ASP A 501 -9.71 17.91 22.35
N GLU A 502 -10.99 18.27 22.21
CA GLU A 502 -11.99 17.99 23.25
C GLU A 502 -12.12 16.50 23.56
N ASP A 503 -12.06 15.64 22.55
CA ASP A 503 -12.13 14.19 22.71
C ASP A 503 -10.91 13.62 23.45
N GLY A 504 -9.71 14.10 23.13
CA GLY A 504 -8.46 13.69 23.77
C GLY A 504 -8.39 14.12 25.23
N LYS A 505 -8.83 15.34 25.56
CA LYS A 505 -8.98 15.81 26.95
C LYS A 505 -9.99 14.96 27.72
N ALA A 506 -11.18 14.75 27.15
CA ALA A 506 -12.19 13.91 27.77
C ALA A 506 -11.73 12.45 27.91
N SER A 507 -11.00 11.92 26.93
CA SER A 507 -10.42 10.58 26.97
C SER A 507 -9.37 10.45 28.07
N PHE A 508 -8.52 11.46 28.27
CA PHE A 508 -7.54 11.49 29.35
C PHE A 508 -8.21 11.48 30.72
N ASP A 509 -9.22 12.32 30.94
CA ASP A 509 -9.95 12.39 32.21
C ASP A 509 -10.64 11.05 32.53
N ASN A 510 -11.26 10.43 31.52
CA ASN A 510 -11.87 9.11 31.65
C ASN A 510 -10.84 8.02 31.96
N PHE A 511 -9.70 8.03 31.27
CA PHE A 511 -8.60 7.10 31.52
C PHE A 511 -8.07 7.22 32.95
N MET A 512 -7.80 8.44 33.42
CA MET A 512 -7.32 8.72 34.77
C MET A 512 -8.29 8.27 35.87
N SER A 513 -9.59 8.18 35.57
CA SER A 513 -10.58 7.64 36.51
C SER A 513 -10.31 6.18 36.92
N GLY A 514 -9.58 5.42 36.10
CA GLY A 514 -9.18 4.05 36.38
C GLY A 514 -8.05 3.90 37.41
N PHE A 515 -7.39 4.99 37.80
CA PHE A 515 -6.15 4.95 38.60
C PHE A 515 -6.26 5.66 39.95
N LYS A 516 -7.48 5.89 40.44
CA LYS A 516 -7.74 6.65 41.69
C LYS A 516 -7.35 5.92 42.97
N ASP A 517 -7.21 4.60 42.95
CA ASP A 517 -6.85 3.82 44.14
C ASP A 517 -5.36 4.01 44.47
N ALA A 518 -5.08 4.89 45.43
CA ALA A 518 -3.73 5.19 45.89
C ALA A 518 -3.03 4.00 46.59
N LYS A 519 -3.78 2.95 46.98
CA LYS A 519 -3.18 1.70 47.48
C LYS A 519 -2.64 0.83 46.34
N GLN A 520 -3.23 0.93 45.16
CA GLN A 520 -2.85 0.17 43.98
C GLN A 520 -1.88 0.93 43.08
N TRP A 521 -1.99 2.26 43.01
CA TRP A 521 -1.26 3.10 42.06
C TRP A 521 -0.57 4.29 42.71
N LYS A 522 0.73 4.45 42.43
CA LYS A 522 1.45 5.69 42.66
C LYS A 522 1.37 6.55 41.39
N GLN A 523 0.97 7.80 41.55
CA GLN A 523 0.90 8.76 40.45
C GLN A 523 1.96 9.86 40.63
N GLU A 524 2.73 10.12 39.57
CA GLU A 524 3.69 11.22 39.50
C GLU A 524 3.37 12.06 38.26
N ARG A 525 3.20 13.37 38.43
CA ARG A 525 2.78 14.28 37.35
C ARG A 525 3.74 15.44 37.23
N ASN A 526 4.11 15.78 36.01
CA ASN A 526 4.79 17.03 35.68
C ASN A 526 3.95 17.85 34.68
N GLY A 527 4.54 18.90 34.09
CA GLY A 527 3.85 19.76 33.12
C GLY A 527 3.55 19.13 31.76
N LEU A 528 4.05 17.93 31.47
CA LEU A 528 4.00 17.29 30.15
C LEU A 528 3.40 15.88 30.18
N TRP A 529 3.57 15.09 31.24
CA TRP A 529 3.02 13.73 31.36
C TRP A 529 2.71 13.32 32.80
N VAL A 530 2.01 12.19 32.92
CA VAL A 530 1.78 11.44 34.15
C VAL A 530 2.44 10.07 34.04
N THR A 531 3.11 9.65 35.10
CA THR A 531 3.63 8.30 35.31
C THR A 531 2.76 7.61 36.36
N LEU A 532 2.23 6.45 36.01
CA LEU A 532 1.44 5.58 36.87
C LEU A 532 2.23 4.32 37.16
N ARG A 533 2.56 4.07 38.43
CA ARG A 533 3.31 2.90 38.86
C ARG A 533 2.44 2.01 39.73
N ALA A 534 2.38 0.73 39.40
CA ALA A 534 1.69 -0.27 40.22
C ALA A 534 2.43 -0.46 41.56
N LEU A 535 1.68 -0.40 42.67
CA LEU A 535 2.17 -0.67 44.03
C LEU A 535 1.85 -2.10 44.49
N THR A 536 0.89 -2.74 43.83
CA THR A 536 0.45 -4.11 44.11
C THR A 536 0.37 -4.92 42.82
N GLY A 537 0.60 -6.23 42.90
CA GLY A 537 0.64 -7.11 41.74
C GLY A 537 2.00 -7.11 41.05
N ALA A 538 2.03 -7.53 39.79
CA ALA A 538 3.25 -7.63 39.01
C ALA A 538 3.75 -6.23 38.57
N PRO A 539 5.07 -5.97 38.52
CA PRO A 539 5.62 -4.64 38.26
C PRO A 539 5.19 -4.05 36.92
N MET A 540 4.56 -2.88 36.95
CA MET A 540 4.02 -2.24 35.76
C MET A 540 4.09 -0.72 35.88
N MET A 541 4.44 -0.07 34.77
CA MET A 541 4.40 1.37 34.59
C MET A 541 3.62 1.78 33.35
N ILE A 542 2.85 2.85 33.49
CA ILE A 542 2.17 3.51 32.36
C ILE A 542 2.64 4.96 32.31
N TYR A 543 3.10 5.38 31.14
CA TYR A 543 3.41 6.77 30.83
C TYR A 543 2.33 7.33 29.92
N ALA A 544 1.64 8.37 30.37
CA ALA A 544 0.59 9.03 29.60
C ALA A 544 0.92 10.52 29.44
N ASN A 545 1.05 11.00 28.21
CA ASN A 545 1.24 12.44 27.99
C ASN A 545 -0.03 13.21 28.40
N LEU A 546 0.15 14.46 28.80
CA LEU A 546 -0.97 15.37 29.03
C LEU A 546 -1.56 15.83 27.68
N PRO A 547 -2.89 15.91 27.54
CA PRO A 547 -3.56 16.44 26.36
C PRO A 547 -3.49 17.98 26.34
N LEU A 548 -2.28 18.52 26.18
CA LEU A 548 -2.04 19.97 26.06
C LEU A 548 -2.61 20.50 24.75
N SER A 549 -2.74 21.83 24.59
CA SER A 549 -3.36 22.44 23.41
C SER A 549 -2.79 21.92 22.08
N ASN A 550 -3.65 21.38 21.21
CA ASN A 550 -3.31 20.93 19.86
C ASN A 550 -3.13 22.11 18.89
N ASP A 551 -3.91 23.18 19.03
CA ASP A 551 -3.81 24.40 18.20
C ASP A 551 -2.43 25.08 18.34
N GLU A 552 -1.81 24.92 19.51
CA GLU A 552 -0.47 25.43 19.81
C GLU A 552 0.64 24.36 19.62
N GLY A 553 0.28 23.15 19.15
CA GLY A 553 1.19 22.02 18.96
C GLY A 553 1.81 21.46 20.25
N LYS A 554 1.24 21.80 21.43
CA LYS A 554 1.81 21.44 22.73
C LYS A 554 1.57 19.98 23.11
N ASP A 555 0.54 19.34 22.59
CA ASP A 555 0.32 17.90 22.75
C ASP A 555 1.42 17.08 22.08
N LEU A 556 1.74 17.38 20.81
CA LEU A 556 2.84 16.74 20.09
C LEU A 556 4.17 16.98 20.80
N MET A 557 4.42 18.20 21.29
CA MET A 557 5.59 18.50 22.11
C MET A 557 5.65 17.64 23.38
N ALA A 558 4.53 17.45 24.08
CA ALA A 558 4.45 16.60 25.27
C ALA A 558 4.74 15.13 24.95
N ILE A 559 4.18 14.63 23.84
CA ILE A 559 4.43 13.28 23.33
C ILE A 559 5.92 13.10 23.00
N ASP A 560 6.51 14.01 22.22
CA ASP A 560 7.92 13.96 21.82
C ASP A 560 8.88 14.03 23.01
N SER A 561 8.55 14.89 23.97
CA SER A 561 9.34 15.04 25.18
C SER A 561 9.32 13.78 26.03
N LEU A 562 8.15 13.13 26.14
CA LEU A 562 8.03 11.85 26.83
C LEU A 562 8.81 10.74 26.11
N SER A 563 8.65 10.59 24.79
CA SER A 563 9.41 9.59 24.03
C SER A 563 10.92 9.78 24.18
N ARG A 564 11.42 11.02 24.08
CA ARG A 564 12.84 11.33 24.29
C ARG A 564 13.30 11.02 25.72
N HIS A 565 12.48 11.29 26.72
CA HIS A 565 12.78 10.95 28.10
C HIS A 565 12.92 9.43 28.28
N LEU A 566 11.99 8.64 27.72
CA LEU A 566 12.04 7.18 27.78
C LEU A 566 13.29 6.63 27.11
N ASP A 567 13.64 7.14 25.92
CA ASP A 567 14.86 6.76 25.20
C ASP A 567 16.13 7.06 26.03
N GLN A 568 16.21 8.26 26.64
CA GLN A 568 17.34 8.66 27.48
C GLN A 568 17.49 7.78 28.74
N GLN A 569 16.40 7.24 29.26
CA GLN A 569 16.40 6.32 30.40
C GLN A 569 16.59 4.85 29.97
N GLY A 570 16.73 4.58 28.67
CA GLY A 570 16.79 3.21 28.14
C GLY A 570 15.51 2.42 28.37
N VAL A 571 14.38 3.09 28.54
CA VAL A 571 13.06 2.49 28.75
C VAL A 571 12.37 2.36 27.39
N GLN A 572 12.04 1.14 26.99
CA GLN A 572 11.44 0.86 25.68
C GLN A 572 10.00 0.31 25.79
N PRO A 573 8.95 1.13 25.63
CA PRO A 573 7.58 0.64 25.75
C PRO A 573 7.28 -0.51 24.76
N HIS A 574 6.85 -1.66 25.29
CA HIS A 574 6.41 -2.78 24.46
C HIS A 574 4.93 -2.69 24.09
N ILE A 575 4.17 -1.86 24.81
CA ILE A 575 2.73 -1.64 24.60
C ILE A 575 2.50 -0.16 24.31
N LEU A 576 1.88 0.12 23.16
CA LEU A 576 1.52 1.46 22.73
C LEU A 576 0.00 1.58 22.60
N ILE A 577 -0.58 2.66 23.14
CA ILE A 577 -2.04 2.85 23.18
C ILE A 577 -2.38 4.24 22.63
N HIS A 578 -3.14 4.27 21.55
CA HIS A 578 -3.65 5.50 20.94
C HIS A 578 -5.01 5.88 21.53
N ARG A 579 -5.14 7.11 22.07
CA ARG A 579 -6.38 7.67 22.61
C ARG A 579 -6.61 9.08 22.05
N GLY A 580 -7.13 9.13 20.82
CA GLY A 580 -7.61 10.37 20.20
C GLY A 580 -8.38 10.06 18.93
N HIS A 581 -8.67 11.11 18.15
CA HIS A 581 -9.31 10.97 16.85
C HIS A 581 -8.43 10.28 15.80
N SER A 582 -9.08 9.75 14.76
CA SER A 582 -8.42 9.03 13.67
C SER A 582 -7.35 9.84 12.94
N TYR A 583 -7.51 11.16 12.86
CA TYR A 583 -6.55 12.04 12.19
C TYR A 583 -5.25 12.25 12.96
N HIS A 584 -5.18 11.80 14.22
CA HIS A 584 -3.97 11.84 15.04
C HIS A 584 -3.17 10.52 14.99
N VAL A 585 -3.74 9.46 14.41
CA VAL A 585 -3.21 8.08 14.54
C VAL A 585 -1.81 7.91 13.95
N GLU A 586 -1.48 8.63 12.86
CA GLU A 586 -0.17 8.58 12.22
C GLU A 586 0.94 8.99 13.19
N HIS A 587 0.70 10.01 14.02
CA HIS A 587 1.64 10.40 15.07
C HIS A 587 1.90 9.27 16.08
N THR A 588 0.90 8.46 16.43
CA THR A 588 1.17 7.29 17.29
C THR A 588 1.98 6.22 16.55
N ILE A 589 1.68 5.99 15.26
CA ILE A 589 2.34 4.96 14.46
C ILE A 589 3.81 5.27 14.23
N ASP A 590 4.16 6.55 14.10
CA ASP A 590 5.56 6.99 13.97
C ASP A 590 6.45 6.57 15.15
N ARG A 591 5.84 6.26 16.29
CA ARG A 591 6.52 5.87 17.53
C ARG A 591 6.52 4.36 17.78
N ILE A 592 5.97 3.58 16.85
CA ILE A 592 6.09 2.12 16.87
C ILE A 592 7.55 1.76 16.55
N THR A 593 8.15 0.95 17.42
CA THR A 593 9.51 0.44 17.27
C THR A 593 9.50 -1.07 17.08
N SER A 594 10.63 -1.65 16.68
CA SER A 594 10.78 -3.11 16.54
C SER A 594 10.57 -3.89 17.85
N ALA A 595 10.58 -3.22 19.00
CA ALA A 595 10.26 -3.84 20.28
C ALA A 595 8.75 -3.85 20.58
N THR A 596 7.94 -3.00 19.95
CA THR A 596 6.51 -2.96 20.20
C THR A 596 5.90 -4.36 19.96
N ARG A 597 5.21 -4.91 20.97
CA ARG A 597 4.52 -6.21 20.89
C ARG A 597 3.01 -6.08 20.87
N LEU A 598 2.47 -4.97 21.37
CA LEU A 598 1.04 -4.66 21.27
C LEU A 598 0.83 -3.19 20.91
N ALA A 599 0.02 -2.94 19.88
CA ALA A 599 -0.54 -1.63 19.60
C ALA A 599 -2.07 -1.67 19.76
N ILE A 600 -2.63 -0.73 20.52
CA ILE A 600 -4.08 -0.55 20.66
C ILE A 600 -4.47 0.76 19.96
N LEU A 601 -5.01 0.63 18.75
CA LEU A 601 -5.44 1.74 17.90
C LEU A 601 -6.97 1.93 18.05
N GLY A 602 -7.37 2.45 19.21
CA GLY A 602 -8.77 2.62 19.60
C GLY A 602 -9.49 3.82 18.98
N SER A 603 -8.91 4.45 17.96
CA SER A 603 -9.51 5.55 17.20
C SER A 603 -10.26 5.03 15.98
N CYS A 604 -11.18 5.85 15.46
CA CYS A 604 -11.99 5.52 14.30
C CYS A 604 -11.12 5.08 13.10
N GLY A 605 -11.42 3.94 12.49
CA GLY A 605 -10.69 3.47 11.30
C GLY A 605 -9.19 3.17 11.54
N GLY A 606 -8.75 2.98 12.79
CA GLY A 606 -7.36 2.62 13.11
C GLY A 606 -6.82 1.40 12.36
N HIS A 607 -7.72 0.55 11.83
CA HIS A 607 -7.39 -0.61 11.00
C HIS A 607 -6.70 -0.25 9.65
N LYS A 608 -6.89 0.97 9.13
CA LYS A 608 -6.26 1.37 7.86
C LYS A 608 -4.74 1.34 7.88
N ASN A 609 -4.15 1.42 9.06
CA ASN A 609 -2.71 1.58 9.22
C ASN A 609 -1.97 0.30 9.64
N LEU A 610 -2.64 -0.86 9.57
CA LEU A 610 -2.07 -2.13 9.99
C LEU A 610 -0.78 -2.52 9.23
N SER A 611 -0.69 -2.22 7.94
CA SER A 611 0.51 -2.46 7.14
C SER A 611 1.74 -1.74 7.71
N GLU A 612 1.58 -0.48 8.09
CA GLU A 612 2.66 0.35 8.64
C GLU A 612 3.11 -0.16 10.02
N VAL A 613 2.17 -0.61 10.85
CA VAL A 613 2.51 -1.25 12.14
C VAL A 613 3.39 -2.48 11.95
N ILE A 614 3.06 -3.37 10.99
CA ILE A 614 3.86 -4.58 10.72
C ILE A 614 5.19 -4.27 10.05
N TYR A 615 5.24 -3.22 9.22
CA TYR A 615 6.50 -2.78 8.65
C TYR A 615 7.49 -2.40 9.75
N ARG A 616 7.03 -1.65 10.76
CA ARG A 616 7.83 -1.18 11.90
C ARG A 616 8.07 -2.26 12.96
N SER A 617 7.07 -3.09 13.25
CA SER A 617 7.16 -4.19 14.21
C SER A 617 6.44 -5.44 13.70
N PRO A 618 7.16 -6.38 13.05
CA PRO A 618 6.58 -7.61 12.49
C PRO A 618 5.93 -8.54 13.54
N ASP A 619 6.37 -8.44 14.79
CA ASP A 619 5.87 -9.26 15.91
C ASP A 619 4.78 -8.54 16.71
N ALA A 620 4.40 -7.32 16.33
CA ALA A 620 3.32 -6.61 17.00
C ALA A 620 1.96 -7.27 16.73
N GLN A 621 1.22 -7.45 17.82
CA GLN A 621 -0.21 -7.71 17.80
C GLN A 621 -0.95 -6.38 17.80
N VAL A 622 -2.09 -6.30 17.13
CA VAL A 622 -2.84 -5.05 17.01
C VAL A 622 -4.30 -5.25 17.34
N ILE A 623 -4.82 -4.38 18.21
CA ILE A 623 -6.24 -4.13 18.34
C ILE A 623 -6.54 -2.85 17.57
N ALA A 624 -7.50 -2.89 16.65
CA ALA A 624 -7.86 -1.73 15.84
C ALA A 624 -9.38 -1.62 15.67
N THR A 625 -9.88 -0.47 15.25
CA THR A 625 -11.29 -0.29 14.86
C THR A 625 -11.44 -0.13 13.35
N LYS A 626 -12.50 -0.71 12.77
CA LYS A 626 -12.86 -0.50 11.35
C LYS A 626 -13.63 0.79 11.14
N GLN A 627 -14.55 1.11 12.04
CA GLN A 627 -15.41 2.29 11.94
C GLN A 627 -15.25 3.18 13.17
N ILE A 628 -15.99 2.93 14.25
CA ILE A 628 -16.09 3.86 15.38
C ILE A 628 -15.22 3.40 16.56
N GLY A 629 -14.29 4.26 16.96
CA GLY A 629 -13.64 4.20 18.27
C GLY A 629 -14.53 4.85 19.32
N SER A 630 -14.74 4.18 20.46
CA SER A 630 -15.64 4.69 21.51
C SER A 630 -15.09 4.44 22.89
N LYS A 631 -15.15 5.45 23.76
CA LYS A 631 -14.82 5.31 25.18
C LYS A 631 -15.62 4.21 25.89
N LEU A 632 -16.85 3.92 25.42
CA LEU A 632 -17.68 2.84 25.96
C LEU A 632 -17.04 1.45 25.78
N VAL A 633 -16.15 1.30 24.79
CA VAL A 633 -15.42 0.05 24.50
C VAL A 633 -13.97 0.16 24.95
N ASN A 634 -13.29 1.26 24.61
CA ASN A 634 -11.89 1.50 24.96
C ASN A 634 -11.66 1.42 26.47
N GLU A 635 -12.53 2.00 27.30
CA GLU A 635 -12.34 2.00 28.75
C GLU A 635 -12.44 0.58 29.36
N PRO A 636 -13.53 -0.20 29.12
CA PRO A 636 -13.58 -1.57 29.63
C PRO A 636 -12.46 -2.46 29.08
N LEU A 637 -12.06 -2.27 27.81
CA LEU A 637 -10.97 -3.00 27.18
C LEU A 637 -9.64 -2.73 27.89
N LEU A 638 -9.27 -1.46 28.08
CA LEU A 638 -8.00 -1.09 28.71
C LEU A 638 -7.95 -1.50 30.19
N ARG A 639 -9.06 -1.38 30.92
CA ARG A 639 -9.12 -1.84 32.32
C ARG A 639 -8.89 -3.35 32.41
N MET A 640 -9.63 -4.14 31.63
CA MET A 640 -9.45 -5.60 31.60
C MET A 640 -8.03 -6.00 31.17
N PHE A 641 -7.43 -5.26 30.23
CA PHE A 641 -6.07 -5.49 29.79
C PHE A 641 -5.05 -5.19 30.90
N ASN A 642 -5.18 -4.04 31.56
CA ASN A 642 -4.28 -3.65 32.65
C ASN A 642 -4.38 -4.61 33.83
N ASP A 643 -5.59 -5.07 34.18
CA ASP A 643 -5.79 -6.10 35.21
C ASP A 643 -5.04 -7.40 34.86
N ALA A 644 -5.11 -7.84 33.61
CA ALA A 644 -4.41 -9.04 33.14
C ALA A 644 -2.87 -8.91 33.21
N MET A 645 -2.34 -7.71 32.96
CA MET A 645 -0.90 -7.42 33.12
C MET A 645 -0.47 -7.35 34.58
N LEU A 646 -1.30 -6.75 35.44
CA LEU A 646 -1.08 -6.65 36.89
C LEU A 646 -1.14 -8.00 37.59
N PHE A 647 -2.08 -8.87 37.21
CA PHE A 647 -2.21 -10.22 37.80
C PHE A 647 -1.22 -11.23 37.24
N GLY A 648 -0.37 -10.82 36.29
CA GLY A 648 0.69 -11.68 35.77
C GLY A 648 0.24 -12.69 34.71
N THR A 649 -1.03 -12.68 34.31
CA THR A 649 -1.62 -13.75 33.48
C THR A 649 -1.35 -13.59 31.99
N GLY A 650 -1.00 -12.38 31.54
CA GLY A 650 -1.01 -12.07 30.11
C GLY A 650 -2.43 -12.13 29.55
N VAL A 651 -2.57 -12.23 28.22
CA VAL A 651 -3.88 -12.24 27.54
C VAL A 651 -4.01 -13.44 26.62
N GLN A 652 -5.10 -14.19 26.79
CA GLN A 652 -5.61 -15.12 25.78
C GLN A 652 -6.75 -14.41 25.05
N TRP A 653 -6.55 -14.05 23.78
CA TRP A 653 -7.43 -13.09 23.12
C TRP A 653 -8.85 -13.57 22.93
N LYS A 654 -9.08 -14.85 22.62
CA LYS A 654 -10.44 -15.38 22.44
C LYS A 654 -11.28 -15.28 23.72
N PRO A 655 -10.85 -15.85 24.88
CA PRO A 655 -11.55 -15.65 26.14
C PRO A 655 -11.67 -14.18 26.55
N PHE A 656 -10.60 -13.39 26.37
CA PHE A 656 -10.59 -11.97 26.69
C PHE A 656 -11.68 -11.21 25.92
N TRP A 657 -11.76 -11.43 24.61
CA TRP A 657 -12.73 -10.77 23.73
C TRP A 657 -14.17 -11.20 24.03
N GLN A 658 -14.39 -12.49 24.31
CA GLN A 658 -15.69 -13.01 24.71
C GLN A 658 -16.16 -12.38 26.03
N ASN A 659 -15.28 -12.30 27.03
CA ASN A 659 -15.60 -11.69 28.32
C ASN A 659 -15.87 -10.18 28.19
N LEU A 660 -15.09 -9.47 27.38
CA LEU A 660 -15.30 -8.07 27.07
C LEU A 660 -16.66 -7.87 26.39
N GLY A 661 -16.97 -8.67 25.37
CA GLY A 661 -18.28 -8.65 24.69
C GLY A 661 -19.44 -8.89 25.63
N ASN A 662 -19.37 -9.90 26.51
CA ASN A 662 -20.39 -10.19 27.51
C ASN A 662 -20.61 -9.01 28.48
N LYS A 663 -19.54 -8.29 28.84
CA LYS A 663 -19.63 -7.09 29.69
C LYS A 663 -20.31 -5.93 28.97
N LEU A 664 -20.00 -5.73 27.68
CA LEU A 664 -20.53 -4.64 26.86
C LEU A 664 -21.97 -4.88 26.39
N ASN A 665 -22.39 -6.15 26.24
CA ASN A 665 -23.75 -6.52 25.82
C ASN A 665 -24.87 -6.02 26.73
N LYS A 666 -24.55 -5.53 27.93
CA LYS A 666 -25.49 -4.91 28.85
C LYS A 666 -25.96 -3.52 28.39
N ASP A 667 -25.23 -2.89 27.48
CA ASP A 667 -25.56 -1.61 26.86
C ASP A 667 -25.61 -1.77 25.33
N ALA A 668 -26.78 -1.53 24.74
CA ALA A 668 -26.99 -1.74 23.30
C ALA A 668 -26.07 -0.87 22.42
N LYS A 669 -25.72 0.34 22.88
CA LYS A 669 -24.84 1.26 22.16
C LYS A 669 -23.38 0.79 22.24
N ALA A 670 -22.93 0.36 23.42
CA ALA A 670 -21.61 -0.22 23.61
C ALA A 670 -21.42 -1.52 22.83
N ALA A 671 -22.45 -2.40 22.83
CA ALA A 671 -22.47 -3.62 22.04
C ALA A 671 -22.43 -3.33 20.53
N GLY A 672 -23.08 -2.25 20.08
CA GLY A 672 -23.00 -1.76 18.71
C GLY A 672 -21.58 -1.39 18.33
N TYR A 673 -20.93 -0.51 19.08
CA TYR A 673 -19.55 -0.06 18.81
C TYR A 673 -18.52 -1.18 18.92
N PHE A 674 -18.73 -2.16 19.81
CA PHE A 674 -17.79 -3.28 19.97
C PHE A 674 -17.62 -4.10 18.68
N LYS A 675 -18.64 -4.17 17.82
CA LYS A 675 -18.59 -4.88 16.53
C LYS A 675 -17.58 -4.27 15.56
N ASP A 676 -17.21 -3.00 15.76
CA ASP A 676 -16.22 -2.32 14.93
C ASP A 676 -14.79 -2.60 15.38
N TYR A 677 -14.59 -3.18 16.56
CA TYR A 677 -13.27 -3.52 17.09
C TYR A 677 -12.83 -4.88 16.58
N ILE A 678 -11.59 -4.95 16.11
CA ILE A 678 -10.96 -6.17 15.62
C ILE A 678 -9.86 -6.58 16.61
N PRO A 679 -9.94 -7.79 17.19
CA PRO A 679 -8.86 -8.36 17.98
C PRO A 679 -7.71 -8.86 17.10
N PRO A 680 -6.51 -9.10 17.67
CA PRO A 680 -5.33 -9.53 16.91
C PRO A 680 -5.57 -10.74 16.00
N TYR A 681 -6.27 -11.77 16.48
CA TYR A 681 -6.54 -13.00 15.74
C TYR A 681 -7.54 -12.84 14.57
N GLN A 682 -8.16 -11.67 14.39
CA GLN A 682 -9.09 -11.39 13.29
C GLN A 682 -8.50 -10.48 12.22
N ASN A 683 -7.28 -9.96 12.38
CA ASN A 683 -6.62 -9.13 11.38
C ASN A 683 -5.99 -10.00 10.27
N MET A 684 -6.76 -10.32 9.23
CA MET A 684 -6.32 -11.25 8.19
C MET A 684 -5.29 -10.63 7.23
N GLY A 685 -5.35 -9.32 7.00
CA GLY A 685 -4.30 -8.61 6.26
C GLY A 685 -2.93 -8.70 6.94
N MET A 686 -2.89 -8.58 8.27
CA MET A 686 -1.66 -8.73 9.08
C MET A 686 -1.12 -10.16 9.05
N LEU A 687 -2.02 -11.14 9.09
CA LEU A 687 -1.65 -12.54 9.00
C LEU A 687 -1.00 -12.85 7.63
N LEU A 688 -1.57 -12.33 6.54
CA LEU A 688 -1.00 -12.47 5.21
C LEU A 688 0.40 -11.86 5.13
N LEU A 689 0.60 -10.65 5.66
CA LEU A 689 1.92 -10.02 5.70
C LEU A 689 2.92 -10.82 6.54
N ARG A 690 2.50 -11.37 7.68
CA ARG A 690 3.37 -12.21 8.51
C ARG A 690 3.79 -13.48 7.79
N LEU A 691 2.85 -14.18 7.15
CA LEU A 691 3.15 -15.37 6.35
C LEU A 691 4.14 -15.03 5.23
N HIS A 692 3.93 -13.89 4.57
CA HIS A 692 4.84 -13.42 3.54
C HIS A 692 6.27 -13.20 4.06
N LYS A 693 6.41 -12.46 5.18
CA LYS A 693 7.72 -12.24 5.80
C LYS A 693 8.39 -13.52 6.28
N LEU A 694 7.62 -14.47 6.82
CA LEU A 694 8.18 -15.77 7.22
C LEU A 694 8.78 -16.49 6.03
N ASP A 695 8.09 -16.53 4.89
CA ASP A 695 8.59 -17.15 3.65
C ASP A 695 9.83 -16.45 3.07
N GLU A 696 10.02 -15.15 3.31
CA GLU A 696 11.25 -14.44 2.92
C GLU A 696 12.45 -14.78 3.83
N THR A 697 12.18 -15.25 5.04
CA THR A 697 13.21 -15.53 6.07
C THR A 697 13.50 -17.02 6.26
N SER A 698 12.63 -17.91 5.77
CA SER A 698 12.68 -19.39 5.86
C SER A 698 13.21 -20.05 4.61
#